data_AF-A0A6A5QU37-F1
#
_entry.id   AF-A0A6A5QU37-F1
#
_cell.length_a   1.000
_cell.length_b   1.000
_cell.length_c   1.000
_cell.angle_alpha   90.00
_cell.angle_beta   90.00
_cell.angle_gamma   90.00
#
_symmetry.space_group_name_H-M   'P 1'
#
loop_
_entity.id
_entity.type
_entity.pdbx_description
1 polymer ?
#
loop_
_entity_poly.entity_id
_entity_poly.type
_entity_poly.pdbx_seq_one_letter_code
_entity_poly.pdbx_strand_id
1 'polypeptide(L)'
;MFTEDAYVMTATGKSFTADLSCEKAVIDPNVTFYCPPESGCTSLYVTMEARSESCHMSKFPRNNRTFTVTNNGVPYGSWFGAVLPGTCDGADDEPDRDRLVVFTLYKEQNATLTNSTAVFCKPSFKLQQSTITIDQDGRLKSVDSGMILETPEEFTTLALSDAVRTTINQIDNIKIQTELATQYPIYPKHFGFTSIFLNLILRTKAKKDVEDFSDSDLLARGAQEVFKSVAAQVAKRYFLSSDNSNTAESVSGTVEYVQERLFARIPTLRAMESLIIAMVVICLYMALRPISPTTPQDPASIARLASMISQSHNFTLNMSSTGFLSLKSIGSLLSGRYSLTYLNNADASASQSPYVAIESYEMNGKRPAPSAEKYWRPISTSWPARVLLLAVPLSIIVALEVTFRKSQRDNGLLNVASDKWTEYGSEFIPALVMVLTKLLFSSADFDLRIIDPYVQLKQRHARAKSSILNKTVFTWKSDAVWDAYRHGRTAVGTSTFSVIIASFLTVAASGLFSTVSVPHQRSATVMRTDSFFDPATMSSNLNGTFNYTTSLGARLVVYDRMSSPPWTFGPYVLPTLSINNNGSENFNALAKVKVDLPVRRSALNCQIVPQNELAFNYTQWDEGFKKKPEYNNGLMVHWPLLDGNSCTGLKQDDEPVFQMISIKDGPFGTWTNFEPKYVNYQSPCPTSYGVYGTWEGRRPKEINVVLCWSSIEELQASAQFDMPNWKLHSLQVDEGSKKNISSGWSTQLNLGNSVFGGSKGNISTSLDGVFSALVRNSTTNILQTQLLEHANFDKMYARIQAVYSRAAAQITNREGRYTNLTATASAIALPATATDSSTSRLKQNLISTRILQSLLIAMLVCALLCLLTFNPKNVLPKNPCSIAAQASLVAGSLMMREMPAEAQCMGDKEFDALFDGGRYALGWSEDGDGRGRFGVDTDMTPKKEKGGWLRWRKSNE
;
A
#
# COMPACT_ATOMS: atom_id res chain seq x y z
N MET A 1 1.25 9.20 -3.66
CA MET A 1 1.35 8.85 -2.24
C MET A 1 0.97 7.39 -2.08
N PHE A 2 1.85 6.62 -1.45
CA PHE A 2 1.56 5.29 -0.89
C PHE A 2 2.33 5.22 0.43
N THR A 3 1.98 6.08 1.38
CA THR A 3 2.11 5.71 2.79
C THR A 3 1.11 4.59 2.99
N GLU A 4 1.52 3.46 3.58
CA GLU A 4 0.55 2.51 4.12
C GLU A 4 -0.14 3.24 5.27
N ASP A 5 -1.20 3.97 4.93
CA ASP A 5 -1.98 4.75 5.88
C ASP A 5 -2.63 3.75 6.84
N ALA A 6 -2.42 3.96 8.14
CA ALA A 6 -2.98 3.12 9.19
C ALA A 6 -4.49 2.99 8.97
N TYR A 7 -4.92 1.80 8.58
CA TYR A 7 -6.31 1.53 8.26
C TYR A 7 -6.93 0.65 9.34
N VAL A 8 -8.21 0.89 9.55
CA VAL A 8 -9.05 0.12 10.46
C VAL A 8 -10.01 -0.67 9.60
N MET A 9 -10.02 -1.98 9.80
CA MET A 9 -10.98 -2.86 9.13
C MET A 9 -12.08 -3.21 10.11
N THR A 10 -13.31 -3.00 9.67
CA THR A 10 -14.51 -3.34 10.43
C THR A 10 -15.31 -4.33 9.62
N ALA A 11 -15.52 -5.54 10.14
CA ALA A 11 -16.25 -6.60 9.45
C ALA A 11 -17.21 -7.31 10.39
N THR A 12 -18.31 -7.83 9.86
CA THR A 12 -19.23 -8.66 10.64
C THR A 12 -18.76 -10.11 10.61
N GLY A 13 -18.55 -10.70 11.77
CA GLY A 13 -18.05 -12.06 11.92
C GLY A 13 -18.72 -12.80 13.07
N LYS A 14 -18.68 -14.13 13.03
CA LYS A 14 -19.12 -14.95 14.17
C LYS A 14 -18.06 -14.84 15.28
N SER A 15 -18.49 -14.49 16.48
CA SER A 15 -17.64 -14.41 17.67
C SER A 15 -18.11 -15.40 18.73
N PHE A 16 -17.16 -15.88 19.52
CA PHE A 16 -17.39 -16.73 20.68
C PHE A 16 -16.98 -15.96 21.93
N THR A 17 -17.89 -15.88 22.90
CA THR A 17 -17.62 -15.29 24.21
C THR A 17 -17.98 -16.28 25.30
N ALA A 18 -17.11 -16.42 26.28
CA ALA A 18 -17.35 -17.23 27.48
C ALA A 18 -17.32 -16.32 28.70
N ASP A 19 -18.09 -16.66 29.73
CA ASP A 19 -18.09 -15.98 31.01
C ASP A 19 -18.28 -17.00 32.15
N LEU A 20 -17.92 -16.58 33.35
CA LEU A 20 -18.03 -17.35 34.57
C LEU A 20 -18.63 -16.45 35.65
N SER A 21 -19.87 -16.71 36.03
CA SER A 21 -20.57 -15.97 37.09
C SER A 21 -20.36 -16.70 38.41
N CYS A 22 -19.79 -16.03 39.40
CA CYS A 22 -19.38 -16.64 40.66
C CYS A 22 -20.10 -16.02 41.85
N GLU A 23 -20.50 -16.85 42.81
CA GLU A 23 -21.13 -16.45 44.07
C GLU A 23 -20.39 -17.05 45.26
N LYS A 24 -20.49 -16.38 46.43
CA LYS A 24 -19.82 -16.82 47.66
C LYS A 24 -20.48 -18.10 48.17
N ALA A 25 -19.66 -19.06 48.59
CA ALA A 25 -20.11 -20.34 49.13
C ALA A 25 -19.38 -20.68 50.44
N VAL A 26 -20.00 -21.52 51.25
CA VAL A 26 -19.49 -21.99 52.53
C VAL A 26 -19.37 -23.50 52.49
N ILE A 27 -18.21 -24.02 52.89
CA ILE A 27 -17.98 -25.45 53.11
C ILE A 27 -18.22 -25.76 54.58
N ASP A 28 -18.96 -26.83 54.87
CA ASP A 28 -19.18 -27.27 56.23
C ASP A 28 -17.86 -27.77 56.85
N PRO A 29 -17.51 -27.35 58.08
CA PRO A 29 -16.32 -27.85 58.77
C PRO A 29 -16.34 -29.36 59.05
N ASN A 30 -17.51 -30.00 59.07
CA ASN A 30 -17.64 -31.45 59.24
C ASN A 30 -17.34 -32.18 57.93
N VAL A 31 -16.10 -32.65 57.82
CA VAL A 31 -15.60 -33.29 56.60
C VAL A 31 -15.38 -34.77 56.82
N THR A 32 -15.83 -35.57 55.86
CA THR A 32 -15.69 -37.02 55.89
C THR A 32 -14.39 -37.44 55.20
N PHE A 33 -13.55 -38.18 55.93
CA PHE A 33 -12.30 -38.72 55.43
C PHE A 33 -12.44 -40.22 55.16
N TYR A 34 -12.04 -40.65 53.97
CA TYR A 34 -11.95 -42.05 53.59
C TYR A 34 -10.50 -42.44 53.31
N CYS A 35 -10.03 -43.54 53.91
CA CYS A 35 -8.72 -44.11 53.63
C CYS A 35 -8.88 -45.47 52.92
N PRO A 36 -8.30 -45.65 51.72
CA PRO A 36 -8.22 -46.96 51.07
C PRO A 36 -7.18 -47.85 51.76
N PRO A 37 -7.48 -49.13 52.05
CA PRO A 37 -6.55 -50.05 52.72
C PRO A 37 -5.28 -50.35 51.91
N GLU A 38 -5.32 -50.24 50.58
CA GLU A 38 -4.19 -50.52 49.68
C GLU A 38 -3.09 -49.44 49.69
N SER A 39 -3.39 -48.22 50.16
CA SER A 39 -2.46 -47.07 50.12
C SER A 39 -1.72 -46.82 51.44
N GLY A 40 -1.91 -47.66 52.46
CA GLY A 40 -1.31 -47.45 53.79
C GLY A 40 -1.73 -46.13 54.45
N CYS A 41 -2.88 -45.55 54.06
CA CYS A 41 -3.39 -44.25 54.50
C CYS A 41 -2.44 -43.06 54.28
N THR A 42 -1.60 -43.09 53.24
CA THR A 42 -0.76 -41.93 52.88
C THR A 42 -1.56 -40.80 52.23
N SER A 43 -2.68 -41.11 51.58
CA SER A 43 -3.60 -40.15 50.94
C SER A 43 -5.01 -40.32 51.50
N LEU A 44 -5.57 -39.26 52.07
CA LEU A 44 -6.94 -39.22 52.58
C LEU A 44 -7.88 -38.64 51.54
N TYR A 45 -8.98 -39.33 51.29
CA TYR A 45 -10.03 -38.93 50.36
C TYR A 45 -11.05 -38.11 51.13
N VAL A 46 -11.37 -36.93 50.63
CA VAL A 46 -12.15 -35.94 51.36
C VAL A 46 -13.49 -35.70 50.66
N THR A 47 -14.59 -35.90 51.38
CA THR A 47 -15.94 -35.51 50.93
C THR A 47 -16.53 -34.51 51.92
N MET A 48 -17.03 -33.41 51.37
CA MET A 48 -17.46 -32.20 52.09
C MET A 48 -18.90 -31.86 51.69
N GLU A 49 -19.63 -31.24 52.61
CA GLU A 49 -20.90 -30.58 52.32
C GLU A 49 -20.62 -29.10 52.03
N ALA A 50 -21.28 -28.52 51.04
CA ALA A 50 -21.05 -27.13 50.65
C ALA A 50 -22.35 -26.44 50.18
N ARG A 51 -22.52 -25.16 50.54
CA ARG A 51 -23.73 -24.40 50.25
C ARG A 51 -23.45 -22.96 49.82
N SER A 52 -24.25 -22.45 48.89
CA SER A 52 -24.35 -21.04 48.50
C SER A 52 -25.81 -20.58 48.57
N GLU A 53 -26.08 -19.32 48.22
CA GLU A 53 -27.45 -18.80 48.15
C GLU A 53 -28.30 -19.50 47.09
N SER A 54 -27.71 -19.95 45.97
CA SER A 54 -28.43 -20.57 44.86
C SER A 54 -28.32 -22.10 44.77
N CYS A 55 -27.43 -22.72 45.55
CA CYS A 55 -27.05 -24.12 45.36
C CYS A 55 -26.61 -24.80 46.66
N HIS A 56 -27.16 -25.99 46.92
CA HIS A 56 -26.74 -26.86 48.02
C HIS A 56 -26.09 -28.12 47.47
N MET A 57 -24.99 -28.59 48.05
CA MET A 57 -24.30 -29.83 47.67
C MET A 57 -24.06 -30.71 48.89
N SER A 58 -24.87 -31.75 49.04
CA SER A 58 -24.78 -32.73 50.13
C SER A 58 -23.49 -33.57 50.10
N LYS A 59 -22.92 -33.81 48.91
CA LYS A 59 -21.66 -34.54 48.71
C LYS A 59 -20.81 -33.90 47.62
N PHE A 60 -19.71 -33.26 48.01
CA PHE A 60 -18.73 -32.66 47.11
C PHE A 60 -17.32 -33.21 47.41
N PRO A 61 -16.50 -33.58 46.41
CA PRO A 61 -16.72 -33.60 44.94
C PRO A 61 -17.44 -34.86 44.37
N ARG A 62 -17.93 -34.79 43.12
CA ARG A 62 -18.79 -35.79 42.43
C ARG A 62 -18.06 -37.04 41.87
N ASN A 63 -18.78 -38.18 41.72
CA ASN A 63 -18.49 -39.36 40.87
C ASN A 63 -17.02 -39.81 40.81
N ASN A 64 -16.51 -40.38 41.91
CA ASN A 64 -15.17 -40.98 41.95
C ASN A 64 -14.03 -39.97 41.65
N ARG A 65 -14.31 -38.66 41.64
CA ARG A 65 -13.28 -37.62 41.64
C ARG A 65 -12.91 -37.34 43.07
N THR A 66 -11.63 -37.43 43.36
CA THR A 66 -11.18 -37.52 44.74
C THR A 66 -10.27 -36.35 45.03
N PHE A 67 -10.72 -35.47 45.92
CA PHE A 67 -9.81 -34.53 46.54
C PHE A 67 -9.00 -35.29 47.58
N THR A 68 -7.70 -35.39 47.35
CA THR A 68 -6.79 -36.11 48.22
C THR A 68 -5.95 -35.14 49.04
N VAL A 69 -5.93 -35.36 50.35
CA VAL A 69 -5.07 -34.65 51.29
C VAL A 69 -3.98 -35.63 51.74
N THR A 70 -2.71 -35.27 51.55
CA THR A 70 -1.58 -36.08 52.03
C THR A 70 -1.55 -36.15 53.55
N ASN A 71 -1.36 -37.36 54.08
CA ASN A 71 -1.45 -37.69 55.51
C ASN A 71 -0.08 -38.01 56.13
N ASN A 72 1.02 -37.52 55.53
CA ASN A 72 2.40 -37.92 55.82
C ASN A 72 2.95 -37.48 57.20
N GLY A 73 2.14 -37.52 58.27
CA GLY A 73 2.59 -37.25 59.64
C GLY A 73 3.20 -35.86 59.83
N VAL A 74 2.84 -34.90 58.97
CA VAL A 74 3.41 -33.55 59.02
C VAL A 74 2.86 -32.85 60.27
N PRO A 75 3.69 -32.47 61.26
CA PRO A 75 3.23 -31.92 62.53
C PRO A 75 2.78 -30.45 62.44
N TYR A 76 2.51 -29.92 61.25
CA TYR A 76 2.18 -28.51 61.03
C TYR A 76 1.00 -28.36 60.07
N GLY A 77 0.18 -27.33 60.28
CA GLY A 77 -0.97 -27.07 59.42
C GLY A 77 -0.57 -26.74 57.99
N SER A 78 -1.39 -27.17 57.03
CA SER A 78 -1.11 -27.05 55.60
C SER A 78 -2.33 -26.56 54.83
N TRP A 79 -2.08 -25.74 53.82
CA TRP A 79 -3.11 -25.21 52.93
C TRP A 79 -3.39 -26.19 51.80
N PHE A 80 -4.66 -26.48 51.55
CA PHE A 80 -5.07 -27.24 50.38
C PHE A 80 -6.19 -26.51 49.65
N GLY A 81 -6.38 -26.84 48.39
CA GLY A 81 -7.33 -26.14 47.56
C GLY A 81 -7.32 -26.68 46.15
N ALA A 82 -8.48 -26.62 45.51
CA ALA A 82 -8.65 -27.07 44.15
C ALA A 82 -9.80 -26.33 43.46
N VAL A 83 -9.90 -26.57 42.16
CA VAL A 83 -11.06 -26.19 41.35
C VAL A 83 -11.65 -27.47 40.79
N LEU A 84 -12.79 -27.89 41.32
CA LEU A 84 -13.44 -29.16 40.99
C LEU A 84 -14.89 -28.91 40.59
N PRO A 85 -15.47 -29.73 39.70
CA PRO A 85 -16.90 -29.64 39.45
C PRO A 85 -17.70 -30.17 40.63
N GLY A 86 -18.76 -29.46 40.95
CA GLY A 86 -19.82 -29.88 41.87
C GLY A 86 -21.17 -29.83 41.15
N THR A 87 -22.14 -30.57 41.67
CA THR A 87 -23.51 -30.59 41.16
C THR A 87 -24.44 -30.32 42.34
N CYS A 88 -25.31 -29.32 42.22
CA CYS A 88 -26.30 -28.98 43.24
C CYS A 88 -27.27 -30.14 43.46
N ASP A 89 -27.75 -30.34 44.68
CA ASP A 89 -28.82 -31.28 45.01
C ASP A 89 -30.12 -30.84 44.30
N GLY A 90 -30.86 -31.80 43.73
CA GLY A 90 -32.04 -31.56 42.90
C GLY A 90 -32.44 -32.80 42.11
N ALA A 91 -33.52 -32.70 41.33
CA ALA A 91 -33.95 -33.80 40.45
C ALA A 91 -33.02 -33.90 39.21
N ASP A 92 -32.81 -35.11 38.70
CA ASP A 92 -31.81 -35.38 37.64
C ASP A 92 -32.14 -34.76 36.27
N ASP A 93 -33.37 -34.28 36.10
CA ASP A 93 -33.91 -33.62 34.92
C ASP A 93 -33.80 -32.08 34.97
N GLU A 94 -33.37 -31.50 36.10
CA GLU A 94 -33.26 -30.06 36.25
C GLU A 94 -32.01 -29.53 35.51
N PRO A 95 -32.19 -28.71 34.44
CA PRO A 95 -31.06 -28.14 33.73
C PRO A 95 -30.32 -27.16 34.67
N ASP A 96 -29.00 -27.03 34.50
CA ASP A 96 -28.18 -26.02 35.19
C ASP A 96 -27.81 -26.29 36.67
N ARG A 97 -27.74 -27.57 37.09
CA ARG A 97 -27.26 -27.95 38.43
C ARG A 97 -25.74 -27.95 38.61
N ASP A 98 -24.96 -27.91 37.53
CA ASP A 98 -23.50 -28.01 37.62
C ASP A 98 -22.83 -26.66 37.97
N ARG A 99 -21.81 -26.71 38.83
CA ARG A 99 -21.00 -25.57 39.24
C ARG A 99 -19.51 -25.93 39.19
N LEU A 100 -18.68 -24.96 38.86
CA LEU A 100 -17.25 -25.03 39.09
C LEU A 100 -16.97 -24.49 40.49
N VAL A 101 -16.55 -25.35 41.41
CA VAL A 101 -16.30 -24.98 42.80
C VAL A 101 -14.82 -24.68 42.98
N VAL A 102 -14.51 -23.42 43.29
CA VAL A 102 -13.17 -22.96 43.68
C VAL A 102 -13.13 -22.96 45.19
N PHE A 103 -12.19 -23.69 45.80
CA PHE A 103 -12.09 -23.71 47.25
C PHE A 103 -10.66 -23.77 47.75
N THR A 104 -10.48 -23.24 48.95
CA THR A 104 -9.26 -23.26 49.76
C THR A 104 -9.65 -23.68 51.17
N LEU A 105 -8.77 -24.44 51.81
CA LEU A 105 -8.97 -24.93 53.16
C LEU A 105 -7.62 -25.06 53.86
N TYR A 106 -7.60 -24.76 55.15
CA TYR A 106 -6.45 -24.98 56.00
C TYR A 106 -6.73 -26.15 56.93
N LYS A 107 -5.84 -27.15 56.91
CA LYS A 107 -5.93 -28.30 57.81
C LYS A 107 -4.99 -28.06 58.99
N GLU A 108 -5.54 -28.03 60.20
CA GLU A 108 -4.77 -28.02 61.45
C GLU A 108 -4.32 -29.43 61.87
N GLN A 109 -3.51 -29.53 62.94
CA GLN A 109 -2.93 -30.79 63.42
C GLN A 109 -3.98 -31.90 63.73
N ASN A 110 -5.23 -31.53 64.07
CA ASN A 110 -6.27 -32.45 64.57
C ASN A 110 -7.42 -32.72 63.59
N ALA A 111 -7.17 -33.06 62.31
CA ALA A 111 -8.21 -33.41 61.32
C ALA A 111 -9.38 -32.40 61.13
N THR A 112 -9.37 -31.28 61.85
CA THR A 112 -10.31 -30.18 61.78
C THR A 112 -9.84 -29.22 60.71
N LEU A 113 -10.77 -28.86 59.82
CA LEU A 113 -10.54 -27.81 58.84
C LEU A 113 -10.88 -26.46 59.48
N THR A 114 -9.92 -25.54 59.42
CA THR A 114 -10.14 -24.15 59.80
C THR A 114 -9.96 -23.28 58.56
N ASN A 115 -10.61 -22.11 58.55
CA ASN A 115 -10.48 -21.12 57.48
C ASN A 115 -10.75 -21.68 56.06
N SER A 116 -11.95 -22.23 55.85
CA SER A 116 -12.43 -22.71 54.56
C SER A 116 -13.14 -21.60 53.78
N THR A 117 -12.69 -21.34 52.56
CA THR A 117 -13.32 -20.39 51.64
C THR A 117 -13.71 -21.09 50.36
N ALA A 118 -14.93 -20.87 49.89
CA ALA A 118 -15.41 -21.44 48.64
C ALA A 118 -16.18 -20.42 47.80
N VAL A 119 -16.14 -20.64 46.49
CA VAL A 119 -16.86 -19.85 45.48
C VAL A 119 -17.48 -20.82 44.49
N PHE A 120 -18.78 -20.67 44.25
CA PHE A 120 -19.50 -21.47 43.25
C PHE A 120 -19.62 -20.66 41.97
N CYS A 121 -19.07 -21.20 40.88
CA CYS A 121 -19.00 -20.51 39.61
C CYS A 121 -19.82 -21.23 38.54
N LYS A 122 -20.79 -20.53 37.95
CA LYS A 122 -21.63 -20.99 36.85
C LYS A 122 -21.03 -20.54 35.51
N PRO A 123 -20.58 -21.48 34.66
CA PRO A 123 -20.05 -21.17 33.33
C PRO A 123 -21.18 -20.81 32.36
N SER A 124 -20.91 -19.86 31.47
CA SER A 124 -21.82 -19.46 30.40
C SER A 124 -21.03 -19.15 29.13
N PHE A 125 -21.66 -19.28 27.97
CA PHE A 125 -21.07 -18.87 26.70
C PHE A 125 -22.15 -18.35 25.76
N LYS A 126 -21.73 -17.54 24.79
CA LYS A 126 -22.58 -17.01 23.73
C LYS A 126 -21.82 -17.08 22.41
N LEU A 127 -22.45 -17.68 21.40
CA LEU A 127 -22.08 -17.52 20.00
C LEU A 127 -22.91 -16.36 19.45
N GLN A 128 -22.28 -15.39 18.82
CA GLN A 128 -22.99 -14.22 18.31
C GLN A 128 -22.37 -13.71 17.02
N GLN A 129 -23.16 -13.02 16.20
CA GLN A 129 -22.65 -12.24 15.09
C GLN A 129 -22.21 -10.88 15.62
N SER A 130 -20.92 -10.61 15.61
CA SER A 130 -20.32 -9.38 16.12
C SER A 130 -19.73 -8.54 15.01
N THR A 131 -19.73 -7.23 15.21
CA THR A 131 -18.93 -6.31 14.40
C THR A 131 -17.53 -6.26 15.02
N ILE A 132 -16.55 -6.74 14.27
CA ILE A 132 -15.17 -6.89 14.69
C ILE A 132 -14.36 -5.78 14.03
N THR A 133 -13.72 -4.96 14.85
CA THR A 133 -12.83 -3.90 14.40
C THR A 133 -11.39 -4.32 14.67
N ILE A 134 -10.60 -4.45 13.62
CA ILE A 134 -9.17 -4.77 13.70
C ILE A 134 -8.32 -3.63 13.14
N ASP A 135 -7.11 -3.49 13.67
CA ASP A 135 -6.10 -2.63 13.05
C ASP A 135 -5.40 -3.35 11.88
N GLN A 136 -4.58 -2.60 11.15
CA GLN A 136 -3.70 -3.08 10.08
C GLN A 136 -2.78 -4.27 10.48
N ASP A 137 -2.56 -4.48 11.78
CA ASP A 137 -1.73 -5.55 12.32
C ASP A 137 -2.55 -6.79 12.73
N GLY A 138 -3.87 -6.75 12.54
CA GLY A 138 -4.79 -7.80 12.94
C GLY A 138 -5.06 -7.84 14.44
N ARG A 139 -4.72 -6.78 15.19
CA ARG A 139 -5.07 -6.66 16.60
C ARG A 139 -6.51 -6.19 16.73
N LEU A 140 -7.20 -6.81 17.67
CA LEU A 140 -8.58 -6.50 18.01
C LEU A 140 -8.65 -5.12 18.69
N LYS A 141 -9.34 -4.15 18.07
CA LYS A 141 -9.64 -2.84 18.66
C LYS A 141 -10.94 -2.85 19.45
N SER A 142 -11.99 -3.40 18.86
CA SER A 142 -13.30 -3.55 19.51
C SER A 142 -14.06 -4.73 18.93
N VAL A 143 -14.96 -5.27 19.75
CA VAL A 143 -15.95 -6.27 19.36
C VAL A 143 -17.29 -5.80 19.87
N ASP A 144 -18.13 -5.34 18.95
CA ASP A 144 -19.49 -4.95 19.30
C ASP A 144 -20.39 -6.18 19.28
N SER A 145 -21.17 -6.36 20.35
CA SER A 145 -22.09 -7.48 20.47
C SER A 145 -23.27 -7.28 19.53
N GLY A 146 -23.64 -8.33 18.80
CA GLY A 146 -24.78 -8.31 17.89
C GLY A 146 -25.73 -9.48 18.16
N MET A 147 -26.28 -10.08 17.11
CA MET A 147 -27.31 -11.11 17.24
C MET A 147 -26.74 -12.42 17.79
N ILE A 148 -27.38 -12.99 18.82
CA ILE A 148 -27.01 -14.31 19.37
C ILE A 148 -27.38 -15.38 18.34
N LEU A 149 -26.46 -16.30 18.08
CA LEU A 149 -26.63 -17.43 17.16
C LEU A 149 -27.04 -18.67 17.93
N GLU A 150 -27.79 -19.57 17.27
CA GLU A 150 -28.15 -20.86 17.83
C GLU A 150 -26.90 -21.72 18.06
N THR A 151 -26.86 -22.36 19.23
CA THR A 151 -25.77 -23.25 19.65
C THR A 151 -26.16 -24.69 19.32
N PRO A 152 -25.26 -25.52 18.75
CA PRO A 152 -25.54 -26.94 18.53
C PRO A 152 -25.94 -27.65 19.83
N GLU A 153 -26.94 -28.52 19.80
CA GLU A 153 -27.46 -29.22 20.99
C GLU A 153 -26.39 -30.06 21.72
N GLU A 154 -25.38 -30.55 21.00
CA GLU A 154 -24.28 -31.33 21.57
C GLU A 154 -23.29 -30.47 22.41
N PHE A 155 -23.29 -29.14 22.24
CA PHE A 155 -22.33 -28.26 22.90
C PHE A 155 -22.91 -27.62 24.16
N THR A 156 -22.64 -28.24 25.31
CA THR A 156 -23.14 -27.79 26.63
C THR A 156 -22.12 -26.94 27.40
N THR A 157 -22.61 -26.15 28.36
CA THR A 157 -21.76 -25.37 29.29
C THR A 157 -20.83 -26.27 30.11
N LEU A 158 -21.29 -27.49 30.42
CA LEU A 158 -20.51 -28.53 31.09
C LEU A 158 -19.34 -29.00 30.21
N ALA A 159 -19.59 -29.27 28.93
CA ALA A 159 -18.55 -29.67 27.98
C ALA A 159 -17.46 -28.59 27.84
N LEU A 160 -17.84 -27.32 27.78
CA LEU A 160 -16.89 -26.20 27.78
C LEU A 160 -16.08 -26.13 29.08
N SER A 161 -16.73 -26.25 30.23
CA SER A 161 -16.05 -26.24 31.54
C SER A 161 -15.06 -27.40 31.68
N ASP A 162 -15.45 -28.58 31.21
CA ASP A 162 -14.59 -29.76 31.16
C ASP A 162 -13.42 -29.57 30.19
N ALA A 163 -13.63 -28.98 29.02
CA ALA A 163 -12.58 -28.67 28.06
C ALA A 163 -11.56 -27.65 28.62
N VAL A 164 -12.03 -26.59 29.29
CA VAL A 164 -11.16 -25.60 29.95
C VAL A 164 -10.32 -26.27 31.03
N ARG A 165 -10.96 -27.02 31.94
CA ARG A 165 -10.27 -27.69 33.05
C ARG A 165 -9.28 -28.76 32.56
N THR A 166 -9.67 -29.58 31.59
CA THR A 166 -8.77 -30.59 31.01
C THR A 166 -7.58 -29.95 30.30
N THR A 167 -7.80 -28.86 29.57
CA THR A 167 -6.71 -28.09 28.94
C THR A 167 -5.74 -27.52 29.97
N ILE A 168 -6.27 -26.97 31.07
CA ILE A 168 -5.44 -26.46 32.16
C ILE A 168 -4.67 -27.61 32.84
N ASN A 169 -5.31 -28.74 33.11
CA ASN A 169 -4.68 -29.89 33.76
C ASN A 169 -3.60 -30.61 32.91
N GLN A 170 -3.43 -30.26 31.63
CA GLN A 170 -2.28 -30.70 30.80
C GLN A 170 -0.98 -29.95 31.13
N ILE A 171 -1.00 -29.07 32.13
CA ILE A 171 0.15 -28.34 32.64
C ILE A 171 0.65 -29.07 33.89
N ASP A 172 1.96 -29.33 33.93
CA ASP A 172 2.61 -29.90 35.12
C ASP A 172 2.52 -28.94 36.32
N ASN A 173 1.85 -29.39 37.39
CA ASN A 173 1.59 -28.60 38.57
C ASN A 173 2.82 -28.47 39.50
N ILE A 174 3.76 -29.42 39.47
CA ILE A 174 4.81 -29.54 40.51
C ILE A 174 5.72 -28.30 40.54
N LYS A 175 6.16 -27.84 39.37
CA LYS A 175 7.02 -26.65 39.25
C LYS A 175 6.29 -25.36 39.66
N ILE A 176 5.01 -25.25 39.29
CA ILE A 176 4.19 -24.07 39.53
C ILE A 176 3.86 -23.95 41.02
N GLN A 177 3.52 -25.06 41.65
CA GLN A 177 3.27 -25.17 43.09
C GLN A 177 4.51 -24.73 43.88
N THR A 178 5.70 -25.20 43.50
CA THR A 178 6.96 -24.85 44.19
C THR A 178 7.29 -23.36 44.06
N GLU A 179 7.20 -22.79 42.85
CA GLU A 179 7.45 -21.36 42.62
C GLU A 179 6.42 -20.49 43.35
N LEU A 180 5.13 -20.85 43.29
CA LEU A 180 4.07 -20.08 43.93
C LEU A 180 4.19 -20.12 45.46
N ALA A 181 4.54 -21.27 46.04
CA ALA A 181 4.79 -21.41 47.47
C ALA A 181 5.89 -20.44 47.94
N THR A 182 7.00 -20.33 47.20
CA THR A 182 8.07 -19.37 47.54
C THR A 182 7.65 -17.90 47.46
N GLN A 183 6.67 -17.58 46.59
CA GLN A 183 6.15 -16.21 46.44
C GLN A 183 5.11 -15.86 47.52
N TYR A 184 4.46 -16.85 48.13
CA TYR A 184 3.50 -16.72 49.25
C TYR A 184 4.13 -16.93 50.63
N PRO A 185 5.44 -16.69 50.77
CA PRO A 185 6.30 -17.18 51.87
C PRO A 185 5.98 -18.53 52.53
N ILE A 186 5.42 -19.51 51.82
CA ILE A 186 5.06 -20.82 52.38
C ILE A 186 6.09 -21.86 51.95
N TYR A 187 6.52 -22.70 52.90
CA TYR A 187 7.39 -23.81 52.58
C TYR A 187 6.65 -24.80 51.64
N PRO A 188 7.23 -25.23 50.50
CA PRO A 188 6.50 -26.02 49.49
C PRO A 188 5.78 -27.27 50.01
N LYS A 189 6.28 -27.89 51.09
CA LYS A 189 5.62 -29.05 51.72
C LYS A 189 4.29 -28.73 52.43
N HIS A 190 4.03 -27.46 52.76
CA HIS A 190 2.79 -26.99 53.39
C HIS A 190 1.80 -26.36 52.39
N PHE A 191 2.18 -26.30 51.12
CA PHE A 191 1.38 -25.71 50.05
C PHE A 191 0.77 -26.83 49.20
N GLY A 192 -0.34 -27.42 49.65
CA GLY A 192 -1.02 -28.57 49.05
C GLY A 192 -2.02 -28.22 47.93
N PHE A 193 -1.79 -27.17 47.15
CA PHE A 193 -2.66 -26.80 46.03
C PHE A 193 -2.36 -27.68 44.80
N THR A 194 -3.16 -28.73 44.66
CA THR A 194 -3.01 -29.74 43.61
C THR A 194 -3.65 -29.34 42.28
N SER A 195 -4.48 -28.30 42.27
CA SER A 195 -5.09 -27.75 41.04
C SER A 195 -4.25 -26.60 40.47
N ILE A 196 -3.78 -26.79 39.24
CA ILE A 196 -3.16 -25.73 38.45
C ILE A 196 -4.14 -24.58 38.15
N PHE A 197 -5.44 -24.85 38.04
CA PHE A 197 -6.43 -23.79 37.86
C PHE A 197 -6.37 -22.82 39.05
N LEU A 198 -6.38 -23.33 40.29
CA LEU A 198 -6.26 -22.50 41.49
C LEU A 198 -4.93 -21.73 41.51
N ASN A 199 -3.83 -22.38 41.14
CA ASN A 199 -2.53 -21.72 41.08
C ASN A 199 -2.47 -20.57 40.05
N LEU A 200 -3.23 -20.65 38.94
CA LEU A 200 -3.38 -19.55 38.00
C LEU A 200 -4.23 -18.40 38.56
N ILE A 201 -5.30 -18.73 39.30
CA ILE A 201 -6.14 -17.74 39.99
C ILE A 201 -5.29 -16.91 40.96
N LEU A 202 -4.47 -17.57 41.78
CA LEU A 202 -3.61 -16.90 42.76
C LEU A 202 -2.48 -16.08 42.10
N ARG A 203 -2.13 -16.37 40.84
CA ARG A 203 -1.12 -15.60 40.10
C ARG A 203 -1.66 -14.30 39.50
N THR A 204 -2.98 -14.08 39.43
CA THR A 204 -3.54 -12.82 38.90
C THR A 204 -3.23 -11.62 39.80
N LYS A 205 -2.74 -11.85 41.03
CA LYS A 205 -2.39 -10.81 42.00
C LYS A 205 -0.91 -10.44 41.98
N ALA A 206 -0.67 -9.13 42.10
CA ALA A 206 0.66 -8.54 42.13
C ALA A 206 1.34 -8.68 43.50
N LYS A 207 0.59 -8.54 44.59
CA LYS A 207 1.04 -8.78 45.97
C LYS A 207 0.47 -10.13 46.44
N LYS A 208 1.29 -10.94 47.08
CA LYS A 208 0.98 -12.33 47.43
C LYS A 208 1.04 -12.48 48.93
N ASP A 209 -0.13 -12.42 49.56
CA ASP A 209 -0.31 -12.53 51.01
C ASP A 209 -1.17 -13.75 51.31
N VAL A 210 -0.95 -14.43 52.43
CA VAL A 210 -1.70 -15.66 52.79
C VAL A 210 -3.21 -15.40 52.92
N GLU A 211 -3.61 -14.15 53.22
CA GLU A 211 -5.01 -13.70 53.26
C GLU A 211 -5.73 -13.85 51.91
N ASP A 212 -4.99 -13.87 50.79
CA ASP A 212 -5.55 -14.07 49.45
C ASP A 212 -6.31 -15.40 49.34
N PHE A 213 -5.92 -16.41 50.12
CA PHE A 213 -6.58 -17.71 50.10
C PHE A 213 -7.98 -17.65 50.70
N SER A 214 -8.26 -16.67 51.55
CA SER A 214 -9.56 -16.50 52.21
C SER A 214 -10.45 -15.43 51.55
N ASP A 215 -9.95 -14.73 50.53
CA ASP A 215 -10.69 -13.69 49.80
C ASP A 215 -11.57 -14.31 48.68
N SER A 216 -12.85 -14.47 48.98
CA SER A 216 -13.84 -14.95 48.00
C SER A 216 -13.98 -14.08 46.74
N ASP A 217 -13.81 -12.76 46.84
CA ASP A 217 -13.97 -11.85 45.69
C ASP A 217 -12.74 -11.87 44.79
N LEU A 218 -11.56 -12.15 45.35
CA LEU A 218 -10.34 -12.47 44.61
C LEU A 218 -10.48 -13.78 43.85
N LEU A 219 -10.88 -14.85 44.55
CA LEU A 219 -11.03 -16.18 43.95
C LEU A 219 -12.07 -16.15 42.81
N ALA A 220 -13.19 -15.45 43.00
CA ALA A 220 -14.20 -15.25 41.96
C ALA A 220 -13.65 -14.52 40.72
N ARG A 221 -13.02 -13.34 40.91
CA ARG A 221 -12.48 -12.55 39.80
C ARG A 221 -11.35 -13.28 39.06
N GLY A 222 -10.44 -13.90 39.79
CA GLY A 222 -9.35 -14.67 39.19
C GLY A 222 -9.86 -15.91 38.45
N ALA A 223 -10.88 -16.60 38.98
CA ALA A 223 -11.52 -17.71 38.29
C ALA A 223 -12.17 -17.25 36.98
N GLN A 224 -12.85 -16.10 36.99
CA GLN A 224 -13.45 -15.51 35.81
C GLN A 224 -12.40 -15.13 34.74
N GLU A 225 -11.30 -14.49 35.13
CA GLU A 225 -10.23 -14.09 34.21
C GLU A 225 -9.53 -15.30 33.57
N VAL A 226 -9.19 -16.31 34.38
CA VAL A 226 -8.55 -17.55 33.90
C VAL A 226 -9.50 -18.31 32.99
N PHE A 227 -10.77 -18.46 33.37
CA PHE A 227 -11.77 -19.18 32.58
C PHE A 227 -12.00 -18.50 31.22
N LYS A 228 -12.21 -17.18 31.20
CA LYS A 228 -12.38 -16.40 29.95
C LYS A 228 -11.20 -16.58 29.01
N SER A 229 -9.98 -16.43 29.54
CA SER A 229 -8.74 -16.49 28.77
C SER A 229 -8.47 -17.87 28.18
N VAL A 230 -8.73 -18.93 28.94
CA VAL A 230 -8.52 -20.30 28.46
C VAL A 230 -9.65 -20.73 27.53
N ALA A 231 -10.90 -20.40 27.83
CA ALA A 231 -12.04 -20.71 26.97
C ALA A 231 -11.89 -20.09 25.57
N ALA A 232 -11.40 -18.85 25.47
CA ALA A 232 -11.11 -18.22 24.18
C ALA A 232 -10.04 -18.97 23.39
N GLN A 233 -8.99 -19.49 24.05
CA GLN A 233 -7.94 -20.28 23.40
C GLN A 233 -8.43 -21.67 22.98
N VAL A 234 -9.25 -22.32 23.82
CA VAL A 234 -9.90 -23.60 23.49
C VAL A 234 -10.80 -23.42 22.27
N ALA A 235 -11.64 -22.38 22.24
CA ALA A 235 -12.47 -22.04 21.11
C ALA A 235 -11.64 -21.75 19.85
N LYS A 236 -10.55 -20.99 19.97
CA LYS A 236 -9.63 -20.73 18.85
C LYS A 236 -9.02 -22.00 18.27
N ARG A 237 -8.77 -23.01 19.10
CA ARG A 237 -8.15 -24.26 18.67
C ARG A 237 -9.14 -25.23 18.02
N TYR A 238 -10.34 -25.34 18.57
CA TYR A 238 -11.29 -26.38 18.16
C TYR A 238 -12.44 -25.88 17.29
N PHE A 239 -12.78 -24.59 17.34
CA PHE A 239 -13.91 -24.03 16.57
C PHE A 239 -13.48 -23.31 15.30
N LEU A 240 -12.24 -22.84 15.24
CA LEU A 240 -11.68 -22.21 14.04
C LEU A 240 -10.98 -23.27 13.19
N SER A 241 -11.61 -23.66 12.08
CA SER A 241 -10.95 -24.41 11.00
C SER A 241 -10.35 -23.43 9.99
N SER A 242 -9.10 -23.66 9.57
CA SER A 242 -8.54 -22.94 8.43
C SER A 242 -9.06 -23.60 7.15
N ASP A 243 -9.94 -22.90 6.42
CA ASP A 243 -10.28 -23.34 5.06
C ASP A 243 -9.08 -23.06 4.15
N ASN A 244 -8.38 -24.12 3.74
CA ASN A 244 -7.23 -24.05 2.83
C ASN A 244 -7.66 -24.03 1.36
N SER A 245 -8.96 -23.98 1.06
CA SER A 245 -9.44 -23.75 -0.29
C SER A 245 -9.26 -22.28 -0.67
N ASN A 246 -8.76 -22.01 -1.88
CA ASN A 246 -8.55 -20.65 -2.40
C ASN A 246 -9.86 -19.85 -2.59
N THR A 247 -10.99 -20.41 -2.16
CA THR A 247 -12.33 -19.82 -2.13
C THR A 247 -12.68 -19.45 -0.69
N ALA A 248 -11.82 -18.67 -0.03
CA ALA A 248 -12.19 -18.05 1.23
C ALA A 248 -13.48 -17.25 1.02
N GLU A 249 -14.56 -17.59 1.75
CA GLU A 249 -15.77 -16.77 1.77
C GLU A 249 -15.37 -15.33 2.12
N SER A 250 -15.48 -14.43 1.13
CA SER A 250 -15.12 -13.03 1.32
C SER A 250 -16.16 -12.40 2.24
N VAL A 251 -15.77 -12.10 3.47
CA VAL A 251 -16.59 -11.32 4.40
C VAL A 251 -16.56 -9.87 3.95
N SER A 252 -17.73 -9.31 3.63
CA SER A 252 -17.87 -7.88 3.32
C SER A 252 -17.62 -7.05 4.58
N GLY A 253 -16.54 -6.29 4.58
CA GLY A 253 -16.18 -5.34 5.65
C GLY A 253 -15.99 -3.93 5.10
N THR A 254 -16.05 -2.94 5.98
CA THR A 254 -15.66 -1.57 5.70
C THR A 254 -14.20 -1.38 6.10
N VAL A 255 -13.44 -0.70 5.24
CA VAL A 255 -12.07 -0.30 5.54
C VAL A 255 -12.04 1.21 5.59
N GLU A 256 -11.66 1.76 6.74
CA GLU A 256 -11.40 3.19 6.89
C GLU A 256 -9.91 3.42 6.71
N TYR A 257 -9.56 4.21 5.69
CA TYR A 257 -8.18 4.57 5.38
C TYR A 257 -8.12 6.01 4.91
N VAL A 258 -7.01 6.67 5.20
CA VAL A 258 -6.75 8.03 4.71
C VAL A 258 -6.39 7.93 3.21
N GLN A 259 -6.86 8.89 2.42
CA GLN A 259 -6.69 8.87 0.97
C GLN A 259 -6.38 10.29 0.49
N GLU A 260 -5.24 10.48 -0.15
CA GLU A 260 -4.96 11.74 -0.85
C GLU A 260 -5.87 11.88 -2.08
N ARG A 261 -6.76 12.89 -2.08
CA ARG A 261 -7.64 13.22 -3.20
C ARG A 261 -7.27 14.57 -3.81
N LEU A 262 -7.46 14.69 -5.11
CA LEU A 262 -7.25 15.93 -5.83
C LEU A 262 -8.44 16.86 -5.60
N PHE A 263 -8.23 17.96 -4.88
CA PHE A 263 -9.25 18.99 -4.66
C PHE A 263 -9.03 20.16 -5.60
N ALA A 264 -10.10 20.61 -6.26
CA ALA A 264 -10.06 21.84 -7.02
C ALA A 264 -9.82 23.02 -6.07
N ARG A 265 -8.85 23.88 -6.40
CA ARG A 265 -8.60 25.09 -5.61
C ARG A 265 -9.77 26.04 -5.82
N ILE A 266 -10.48 26.33 -4.73
CA ILE A 266 -11.61 27.24 -4.72
C ILE A 266 -11.28 28.59 -5.41
N PRO A 267 -10.16 29.28 -5.14
CA PRO A 267 -9.91 30.58 -5.78
C PRO A 267 -9.73 30.50 -7.30
N THR A 268 -9.06 29.46 -7.83
CA THR A 268 -8.90 29.30 -9.28
C THR A 268 -10.22 28.95 -9.94
N LEU A 269 -11.06 28.13 -9.29
CA LEU A 269 -12.39 27.80 -9.77
C LEU A 269 -13.26 29.06 -9.87
N ARG A 270 -13.29 29.90 -8.83
CA ARG A 270 -14.06 31.16 -8.84
C ARG A 270 -13.59 32.14 -9.92
N ALA A 271 -12.29 32.19 -10.18
CA ALA A 271 -11.74 33.00 -11.27
C ALA A 271 -12.12 32.47 -12.67
N MET A 272 -12.19 31.15 -12.85
CA MET A 272 -12.66 30.56 -14.11
C MET A 272 -14.15 30.83 -14.32
N GLU A 273 -14.98 30.66 -13.29
CA GLU A 273 -16.40 30.99 -13.32
C GLU A 273 -16.63 32.46 -13.69
N SER A 274 -15.90 33.40 -13.09
CA SER A 274 -16.05 34.83 -13.36
C SER A 274 -15.67 35.22 -14.79
N LEU A 275 -14.60 34.64 -15.35
CA LEU A 275 -14.20 34.86 -16.74
C LEU A 275 -15.22 34.29 -17.74
N ILE A 276 -15.79 33.11 -17.45
CA ILE A 276 -16.85 32.52 -18.28
C ILE A 276 -18.11 33.39 -18.22
N ILE A 277 -18.50 33.86 -17.04
CA ILE A 277 -19.64 34.79 -16.90
C ILE A 277 -19.37 36.07 -17.70
N ALA A 278 -18.18 36.66 -17.61
CA ALA A 278 -17.82 37.84 -18.39
C ALA A 278 -17.92 37.59 -19.91
N MET A 279 -17.45 36.43 -20.38
CA MET A 279 -17.61 36.02 -21.79
C MET A 279 -19.07 35.89 -22.19
N VAL A 280 -19.91 35.27 -21.35
CA VAL A 280 -21.36 35.15 -21.59
C VAL A 280 -22.02 36.52 -21.66
N VAL A 281 -21.66 37.44 -20.76
CA VAL A 281 -22.17 38.81 -20.75
C VAL A 281 -21.76 39.56 -22.02
N ILE A 282 -20.53 39.41 -22.50
CA ILE A 282 -20.06 40.02 -23.75
C ILE A 282 -20.81 39.42 -24.96
N CYS A 283 -20.97 38.10 -25.02
CA CYS A 283 -21.73 37.43 -26.08
C CYS A 283 -23.20 37.88 -26.08
N LEU A 284 -23.82 37.96 -24.91
CA LEU A 284 -25.21 38.42 -24.74
C LEU A 284 -25.33 39.91 -25.11
N TYR A 285 -24.36 40.74 -24.73
CA TYR A 285 -24.29 42.13 -25.16
C TYR A 285 -24.22 42.22 -26.70
N MET A 286 -23.34 41.46 -27.35
CA MET A 286 -23.25 41.45 -28.83
C MET A 286 -24.53 40.94 -29.49
N ALA A 287 -25.18 39.92 -28.92
CA ALA A 287 -26.42 39.34 -29.45
C ALA A 287 -27.65 40.25 -29.28
N LEU A 288 -27.70 41.05 -28.22
CA LEU A 288 -28.80 41.97 -27.94
C LEU A 288 -28.67 43.32 -28.68
N ARG A 289 -27.54 43.60 -29.32
CA ARG A 289 -27.39 44.85 -30.10
C ARG A 289 -28.20 44.71 -31.39
N PRO A 290 -29.17 45.62 -31.66
CA PRO A 290 -29.92 45.58 -32.90
C PRO A 290 -28.96 45.80 -34.07
N ILE A 291 -28.86 44.80 -34.94
CA ILE A 291 -28.13 44.90 -36.20
C ILE A 291 -29.04 45.68 -37.16
N SER A 292 -28.74 46.96 -37.38
CA SER A 292 -29.40 47.70 -38.46
C SER A 292 -28.76 47.29 -39.81
N PRO A 293 -29.55 46.89 -40.81
CA PRO A 293 -29.03 46.61 -42.15
C PRO A 293 -28.58 47.93 -42.79
N THR A 294 -27.30 48.28 -42.55
CA THR A 294 -26.69 49.56 -42.97
C THR A 294 -25.96 49.44 -44.30
N THR A 295 -25.64 48.23 -44.74
CA THR A 295 -25.00 47.97 -46.03
C THR A 295 -25.91 47.07 -46.87
N PRO A 296 -26.02 47.31 -48.19
CA PRO A 296 -26.86 46.47 -49.04
C PRO A 296 -26.47 44.99 -49.01
N GLN A 297 -25.16 44.71 -48.89
CA GLN A 297 -24.57 43.37 -48.93
C GLN A 297 -23.27 43.28 -48.13
N ASP A 298 -22.68 42.09 -48.07
CA ASP A 298 -21.42 41.80 -47.37
C ASP A 298 -20.20 42.46 -48.07
N PRO A 299 -19.48 43.40 -47.42
CA PRO A 299 -18.30 44.05 -47.97
C PRO A 299 -17.01 43.22 -47.87
N ALA A 300 -17.07 41.94 -47.45
CA ALA A 300 -15.90 41.11 -47.14
C ALA A 300 -14.90 40.89 -48.29
N SER A 301 -15.31 41.08 -49.55
CA SER A 301 -14.43 40.88 -50.72
C SER A 301 -14.12 42.18 -51.45
N ILE A 302 -12.99 42.23 -52.14
CA ILE A 302 -12.53 43.41 -52.90
C ILE A 302 -13.57 43.78 -53.97
N ALA A 303 -14.14 42.79 -54.67
CA ALA A 303 -15.17 43.02 -55.68
C ALA A 303 -16.47 43.58 -55.08
N ARG A 304 -16.89 43.08 -53.91
CA ARG A 304 -18.08 43.60 -53.21
C ARG A 304 -17.90 45.02 -52.71
N LEU A 305 -16.71 45.36 -52.22
CA LEU A 305 -16.40 46.74 -51.87
C LEU A 305 -16.36 47.64 -53.11
N ALA A 306 -15.86 47.13 -54.24
CA ALA A 306 -15.87 47.84 -55.51
C ALA A 306 -17.28 48.16 -56.00
N SER A 307 -18.22 47.21 -55.89
CA SER A 307 -19.61 47.46 -56.27
C SER A 307 -20.28 48.49 -55.36
N MET A 308 -19.99 48.50 -54.06
CA MET A 308 -20.53 49.53 -53.14
C MET A 308 -20.10 50.95 -53.49
N ILE A 309 -18.87 51.15 -53.96
CA ILE A 309 -18.35 52.48 -54.28
C ILE A 309 -18.58 52.87 -55.75
N SER A 310 -19.02 51.96 -56.63
CA SER A 310 -19.13 52.21 -58.07
C SER A 310 -20.06 53.38 -58.42
N GLN A 311 -21.16 53.54 -57.68
CA GLN A 311 -22.13 54.62 -57.88
C GLN A 311 -21.71 55.96 -57.25
N SER A 312 -20.65 55.96 -56.42
CA SER A 312 -20.18 57.14 -55.69
C SER A 312 -19.25 58.01 -56.55
N HIS A 313 -19.78 58.69 -57.56
CA HIS A 313 -18.98 59.38 -58.59
C HIS A 313 -17.93 60.34 -58.02
N ASN A 314 -18.30 61.26 -57.12
CA ASN A 314 -17.37 62.22 -56.52
C ASN A 314 -16.27 61.55 -55.69
N PHE A 315 -16.62 60.48 -54.96
CA PHE A 315 -15.69 59.72 -54.15
C PHE A 315 -14.70 58.92 -55.03
N THR A 316 -15.20 58.25 -56.06
CA THR A 316 -14.42 57.45 -57.00
C THR A 316 -13.48 58.33 -57.84
N LEU A 317 -13.92 59.52 -58.27
CA LEU A 317 -13.08 60.49 -58.98
C LEU A 317 -11.91 61.00 -58.13
N ASN A 318 -12.16 61.25 -56.84
CA ASN A 318 -11.10 61.64 -55.91
C ASN A 318 -10.13 60.49 -55.60
N MET A 319 -10.59 59.24 -55.70
CA MET A 319 -9.80 58.04 -55.40
C MET A 319 -9.05 57.44 -56.59
N SER A 320 -9.43 57.73 -57.83
CA SER A 320 -8.91 57.06 -59.03
C SER A 320 -7.39 57.19 -59.23
N SER A 321 -6.78 58.28 -58.74
CA SER A 321 -5.34 58.56 -58.86
C SER A 321 -4.54 58.36 -57.56
N THR A 322 -5.15 57.77 -56.52
CA THR A 322 -4.55 57.71 -55.17
C THR A 322 -4.02 56.32 -54.77
N GLY A 323 -4.06 55.35 -55.69
CA GLY A 323 -3.67 53.96 -55.42
C GLY A 323 -2.23 53.75 -54.92
N PHE A 324 -1.29 54.62 -55.27
CA PHE A 324 0.10 54.60 -54.78
C PHE A 324 0.40 55.61 -53.66
N LEU A 325 -0.55 56.46 -53.28
CA LEU A 325 -0.38 57.45 -52.21
C LEU A 325 -0.39 56.80 -50.81
N SER A 326 0.32 57.43 -49.87
CA SER A 326 0.35 57.04 -48.45
C SER A 326 -1.00 57.20 -47.76
N LEU A 327 -1.23 56.42 -46.70
CA LEU A 327 -2.45 56.55 -45.87
C LEU A 327 -2.61 57.95 -45.26
N LYS A 328 -1.50 58.62 -44.92
CA LYS A 328 -1.52 60.00 -44.40
C LYS A 328 -1.98 60.99 -45.49
N SER A 329 -1.49 60.84 -46.72
CA SER A 329 -1.91 61.67 -47.86
C SER A 329 -3.38 61.43 -48.22
N ILE A 330 -3.85 60.18 -48.18
CA ILE A 330 -5.28 59.86 -48.37
C ILE A 330 -6.13 60.46 -47.25
N GLY A 331 -5.66 60.40 -46.00
CA GLY A 331 -6.34 61.02 -44.85
C GLY A 331 -6.48 62.54 -45.01
N SER A 332 -5.44 63.23 -45.50
CA SER A 332 -5.53 64.66 -45.80
C SER A 332 -6.42 65.00 -47.00
N LEU A 333 -6.55 64.08 -47.96
CA LEU A 333 -7.49 64.23 -49.09
C LEU A 333 -8.95 64.05 -48.65
N LEU A 334 -9.18 63.16 -47.69
CA LEU A 334 -10.48 62.84 -47.09
C LEU A 334 -10.76 63.62 -45.80
N SER A 335 -10.27 64.86 -45.66
CA SER A 335 -10.44 65.63 -44.42
C SER A 335 -11.89 66.09 -44.15
N GLY A 336 -12.79 65.94 -45.12
CA GLY A 336 -14.21 66.30 -45.01
C GLY A 336 -15.07 65.24 -44.30
N ARG A 337 -16.34 65.57 -44.07
CA ARG A 337 -17.33 64.61 -43.57
C ARG A 337 -17.95 63.83 -44.73
N TYR A 338 -18.01 62.50 -44.58
CA TYR A 338 -18.61 61.57 -45.53
C TYR A 338 -19.79 60.85 -44.89
N SER A 339 -20.88 60.70 -45.62
CA SER A 339 -22.04 59.91 -45.21
C SER A 339 -22.40 58.89 -46.27
N LEU A 340 -22.93 57.75 -45.83
CA LEU A 340 -23.53 56.74 -46.70
C LEU A 340 -25.00 57.13 -46.91
N THR A 341 -25.36 57.54 -48.12
CA THR A 341 -26.73 57.96 -48.46
C THR A 341 -27.40 56.85 -49.27
N TYR A 342 -28.63 56.48 -48.92
CA TYR A 342 -29.47 55.57 -49.69
C TYR A 342 -30.34 56.40 -50.64
N LEU A 343 -30.12 56.28 -51.94
CA LEU A 343 -30.81 57.06 -52.96
C LEU A 343 -31.86 56.19 -53.66
N ASN A 344 -33.13 56.54 -53.46
CA ASN A 344 -34.25 56.02 -54.23
C ASN A 344 -34.58 57.03 -55.34
N ASN A 345 -34.34 56.68 -56.60
CA ASN A 345 -34.74 57.52 -57.72
C ASN A 345 -36.27 57.52 -57.85
N ALA A 346 -36.93 58.58 -57.38
CA ALA A 346 -38.37 58.78 -57.61
C ALA A 346 -38.67 59.40 -58.99
N ASP A 347 -37.70 60.08 -59.61
CA ASP A 347 -37.89 60.88 -60.83
C ASP A 347 -36.86 60.54 -61.92
N ALA A 348 -36.96 59.37 -62.57
CA ALA A 348 -36.36 59.12 -63.88
C ALA A 348 -37.00 57.91 -64.57
N SER A 349 -37.58 58.14 -65.74
CA SER A 349 -38.12 57.12 -66.64
C SER A 349 -37.02 56.22 -67.22
N ALA A 350 -36.61 55.18 -66.48
CA ALA A 350 -36.09 53.87 -66.95
C ALA A 350 -35.38 53.13 -65.80
N SER A 351 -35.91 51.98 -65.40
CA SER A 351 -35.23 50.82 -64.75
C SER A 351 -33.85 51.08 -64.09
N GLN A 352 -33.79 51.80 -62.97
CA GLN A 352 -32.60 51.81 -62.11
C GLN A 352 -32.98 51.36 -60.71
N SER A 353 -32.33 50.29 -60.24
CA SER A 353 -32.44 49.79 -58.88
C SER A 353 -31.97 50.85 -57.87
N PRO A 354 -32.51 50.85 -56.63
CA PRO A 354 -31.98 51.71 -55.57
C PRO A 354 -30.50 51.43 -55.35
N TYR A 355 -29.72 52.48 -55.08
CA TYR A 355 -28.27 52.36 -54.90
C TYR A 355 -27.79 53.17 -53.70
N VAL A 356 -26.62 52.78 -53.21
CA VAL A 356 -25.94 53.43 -52.10
C VAL A 356 -24.74 54.19 -52.64
N ALA A 357 -24.61 55.45 -52.21
CA ALA A 357 -23.50 56.31 -52.57
C ALA A 357 -22.85 56.94 -51.34
N ILE A 358 -21.54 57.10 -51.39
CA ILE A 358 -20.74 57.84 -50.43
C ILE A 358 -20.69 59.29 -50.90
N GLU A 359 -21.38 60.17 -50.17
CA GLU A 359 -21.42 61.61 -50.44
C GLU A 359 -20.53 62.37 -49.46
N SER A 360 -19.92 63.45 -49.95
CA SER A 360 -19.10 64.36 -49.15
C SER A 360 -19.84 65.69 -48.96
N TYR A 361 -19.98 66.14 -47.72
CA TYR A 361 -20.75 67.36 -47.40
C TYR A 361 -19.89 68.65 -47.42
N GLU A 362 -18.56 68.55 -47.37
CA GLU A 362 -17.62 69.69 -47.38
C GLU A 362 -16.37 69.37 -48.22
N MET A 363 -16.17 70.08 -49.35
CA MET A 363 -14.95 69.98 -50.16
C MET A 363 -13.96 71.08 -49.78
N ASN A 364 -13.00 70.77 -48.89
CA ASN A 364 -11.86 71.65 -48.60
C ASN A 364 -10.50 70.93 -48.65
N GLY A 365 -10.42 69.78 -49.31
CA GLY A 365 -9.18 69.02 -49.44
C GLY A 365 -8.21 69.67 -50.43
N LYS A 366 -7.11 70.27 -49.94
CA LYS A 366 -5.96 70.61 -50.79
C LYS A 366 -5.31 69.31 -51.26
N ARG A 367 -5.07 69.14 -52.57
CA ARG A 367 -4.28 68.00 -53.10
C ARG A 367 -2.90 68.01 -52.44
N PRO A 368 -2.55 67.03 -51.59
CA PRO A 368 -1.25 66.99 -50.94
C PRO A 368 -0.15 66.73 -51.98
N ALA A 369 1.06 67.21 -51.73
CA ALA A 369 2.22 66.82 -52.53
C ALA A 369 2.38 65.27 -52.48
N PRO A 370 2.62 64.60 -53.62
CA PRO A 370 2.71 63.14 -53.67
C PRO A 370 3.90 62.67 -52.83
N SER A 371 3.62 62.06 -51.68
CA SER A 371 4.62 61.30 -50.93
C SER A 371 4.50 59.83 -51.31
N ALA A 372 5.40 59.37 -52.17
CA ALA A 372 5.52 57.97 -52.54
C ALA A 372 5.97 57.16 -51.31
N GLU A 373 5.12 56.24 -50.83
CA GLU A 373 5.43 55.41 -49.66
C GLU A 373 6.21 54.14 -50.06
N LYS A 374 7.05 53.68 -49.14
CA LYS A 374 7.71 52.36 -49.22
C LYS A 374 6.63 51.27 -49.11
N TYR A 375 6.67 50.27 -49.98
CA TYR A 375 5.73 49.13 -49.96
C TYR A 375 5.44 48.63 -48.54
N TRP A 376 4.16 48.51 -48.21
CA TRP A 376 3.69 48.03 -46.92
C TRP A 376 4.18 46.61 -46.67
N ARG A 377 4.78 46.41 -45.50
CA ARG A 377 5.23 45.12 -45.01
C ARG A 377 4.66 44.97 -43.60
N PRO A 378 3.73 44.03 -43.35
CA PRO A 378 3.28 43.78 -41.99
C PRO A 378 4.45 43.25 -41.17
N ILE A 379 4.34 43.44 -39.85
CA ILE A 379 5.37 43.03 -38.89
C ILE A 379 5.69 41.54 -39.05
N SER A 380 4.69 40.69 -39.30
CA SER A 380 4.85 39.23 -39.50
C SER A 380 5.70 38.85 -40.72
N THR A 381 5.85 39.76 -41.70
CA THR A 381 6.72 39.52 -42.87
C THR A 381 8.14 40.04 -42.70
N SER A 382 8.41 40.79 -41.63
CA SER A 382 9.76 41.24 -41.28
C SER A 382 10.67 40.04 -41.01
N TRP A 383 11.96 40.17 -41.31
CA TRP A 383 12.92 39.09 -41.07
C TRP A 383 12.98 38.65 -39.59
N PRO A 384 12.96 39.57 -38.60
CA PRO A 384 12.91 39.19 -37.19
C PRO A 384 11.68 38.36 -36.81
N ALA A 385 10.49 38.70 -37.32
CA ALA A 385 9.27 37.94 -37.03
C ALA A 385 9.32 36.51 -37.61
N ARG A 386 9.91 36.34 -38.80
CA ARG A 386 10.12 35.00 -39.41
C ARG A 386 11.08 34.15 -38.58
N VAL A 387 12.17 34.75 -38.10
CA VAL A 387 13.10 34.07 -37.20
C VAL A 387 12.40 33.70 -35.89
N LEU A 388 11.60 34.61 -35.32
CA LEU A 388 10.85 34.35 -34.09
C LEU A 388 9.85 33.19 -34.24
N LEU A 389 9.11 33.12 -35.37
CA LEU A 389 8.16 32.05 -35.66
C LEU A 389 8.81 30.64 -35.73
N LEU A 390 10.10 30.56 -36.07
CA LEU A 390 10.85 29.30 -36.07
C LEU A 390 11.58 29.06 -34.75
N ALA A 391 12.16 30.11 -34.16
CA ALA A 391 12.99 30.00 -32.97
C ALA A 391 12.19 29.67 -31.71
N VAL A 392 10.99 30.23 -31.54
CA VAL A 392 10.12 29.98 -30.38
C VAL A 392 9.69 28.50 -30.27
N PRO A 393 9.08 27.86 -31.29
CA PRO A 393 8.71 26.46 -31.16
C PRO A 393 9.95 25.56 -30.99
N LEU A 394 11.06 25.86 -31.68
CA LEU A 394 12.31 25.11 -31.53
C LEU A 394 12.88 25.20 -30.11
N SER A 395 12.90 26.39 -29.51
CA SER A 395 13.42 26.59 -28.15
C SER A 395 12.56 25.87 -27.12
N ILE A 396 11.23 25.85 -27.28
CA ILE A 396 10.32 25.11 -26.40
C ILE A 396 10.55 23.60 -26.53
N ILE A 397 10.73 23.07 -27.75
CA ILE A 397 11.03 21.63 -27.96
C ILE A 397 12.32 21.24 -27.23
N VAL A 398 13.38 22.05 -27.38
CA VAL A 398 14.67 21.82 -26.69
C VAL A 398 14.50 21.90 -25.18
N ALA A 399 13.82 22.93 -24.68
CA ALA A 399 13.56 23.08 -23.25
C ALA A 399 12.83 21.87 -22.67
N LEU A 400 11.76 21.41 -23.33
CA LEU A 400 10.98 20.24 -22.90
C LEU A 400 11.82 18.96 -22.86
N GLU A 401 12.72 18.75 -23.82
CA GLU A 401 13.59 17.56 -23.86
C GLU A 401 14.69 17.63 -22.79
N VAL A 402 15.29 18.81 -22.58
CA VAL A 402 16.30 19.04 -21.54
C VAL A 402 15.70 18.81 -20.16
N THR A 403 14.53 19.40 -19.88
CA THR A 403 13.84 19.19 -18.60
C THR A 403 13.38 17.75 -18.44
N PHE A 404 12.95 17.08 -19.50
CA PHE A 404 12.55 15.67 -19.44
C PHE A 404 13.73 14.75 -19.09
N ARG A 405 14.88 14.92 -19.78
CA ARG A 405 16.10 14.15 -19.49
C ARG A 405 16.60 14.40 -18.08
N LYS A 406 16.57 15.65 -17.62
CA LYS A 406 16.92 15.99 -16.24
C LYS A 406 15.96 15.35 -15.24
N SER A 407 14.64 15.43 -15.48
CA SER A 407 13.62 14.80 -14.65
C SER A 407 13.78 13.29 -14.56
N GLN A 408 14.24 12.63 -15.63
CA GLN A 408 14.46 11.19 -15.65
C GLN A 408 15.76 10.80 -14.93
N ARG A 409 16.84 11.57 -15.11
CA ARG A 409 18.13 11.35 -14.43
C ARG A 409 18.03 11.54 -12.92
N ASP A 410 17.33 12.59 -12.50
CA ASP A 410 17.28 13.01 -11.10
C ASP A 410 16.04 12.46 -10.37
N ASN A 411 15.24 11.57 -10.98
CA ASN A 411 13.97 11.05 -10.45
C ASN A 411 12.99 12.15 -9.99
N GLY A 412 12.91 13.26 -10.74
CA GLY A 412 12.11 14.44 -10.42
C GLY A 412 12.90 15.73 -10.64
N LEU A 413 12.19 16.84 -10.79
CA LEU A 413 12.77 18.16 -11.04
C LEU A 413 12.95 18.94 -9.73
N LEU A 414 11.87 19.12 -8.98
CA LEU A 414 11.82 19.94 -7.76
C LEU A 414 11.05 19.23 -6.65
N ASN A 415 11.35 19.56 -5.40
CA ASN A 415 10.62 19.07 -4.22
C ASN A 415 9.37 19.94 -4.00
N VAL A 416 8.22 19.30 -3.79
CA VAL A 416 6.91 19.99 -3.66
C VAL A 416 6.76 20.63 -2.27
N ALA A 417 7.40 20.06 -1.24
CA ALA A 417 7.21 20.46 0.15
C ALA A 417 7.87 21.80 0.54
N SER A 418 8.77 22.36 -0.27
CA SER A 418 9.64 23.45 0.18
C SER A 418 9.22 24.87 -0.22
N ASP A 419 8.37 25.08 -1.23
CA ASP A 419 8.02 26.46 -1.66
C ASP A 419 6.70 26.58 -2.44
N LYS A 420 5.81 27.50 -2.03
CA LYS A 420 4.58 27.88 -2.76
C LYS A 420 4.88 28.30 -4.21
N TRP A 421 6.04 28.92 -4.44
CA TRP A 421 6.47 29.36 -5.77
C TRP A 421 6.70 28.20 -6.74
N THR A 422 7.17 27.06 -6.25
CA THR A 422 7.40 25.85 -7.07
C THR A 422 6.08 25.26 -7.54
N GLU A 423 5.08 25.28 -6.67
CA GLU A 423 3.73 24.80 -6.95
C GLU A 423 3.06 25.66 -8.04
N TYR A 424 2.96 26.98 -7.83
CA TYR A 424 2.39 27.90 -8.82
C TYR A 424 3.21 27.96 -10.13
N GLY A 425 4.54 27.93 -10.03
CA GLY A 425 5.42 27.98 -11.21
C GLY A 425 5.24 26.77 -12.13
N SER A 426 5.07 25.58 -11.56
CA SER A 426 4.87 24.35 -12.36
C SER A 426 3.55 24.33 -13.14
N GLU A 427 2.49 24.95 -12.62
CA GLU A 427 1.17 24.93 -13.23
C GLU A 427 0.97 26.07 -14.26
N PHE A 428 1.38 27.30 -13.91
CA PHE A 428 1.05 28.48 -14.73
C PHE A 428 2.08 28.79 -15.83
N ILE A 429 3.37 28.51 -15.62
CA ILE A 429 4.42 28.89 -16.58
C ILE A 429 4.24 28.16 -17.94
N PRO A 430 4.06 26.82 -17.99
CA PRO A 430 3.87 26.13 -19.27
C PRO A 430 2.64 26.63 -20.01
N ALA A 431 1.52 26.83 -19.30
CA ALA A 431 0.29 27.33 -19.89
C ALA A 431 0.49 28.73 -20.50
N LEU A 432 1.14 29.65 -19.78
CA LEU A 432 1.41 31.01 -20.25
C LEU A 432 2.28 31.01 -21.52
N VAL A 433 3.36 30.22 -21.55
CA VAL A 433 4.25 30.12 -22.71
C VAL A 433 3.51 29.58 -23.94
N MET A 434 2.63 28.58 -23.75
CA MET A 434 1.82 28.03 -24.84
C MET A 434 0.79 29.05 -25.36
N VAL A 435 0.16 29.84 -24.47
CA VAL A 435 -0.76 30.93 -24.88
C VAL A 435 -0.03 32.00 -25.70
N LEU A 436 1.15 32.46 -25.24
CA LEU A 436 1.94 33.45 -25.97
C LEU A 436 2.37 32.93 -27.35
N THR A 437 2.74 31.66 -27.44
CA THR A 437 3.06 31.00 -28.71
C THR A 437 1.85 30.96 -29.66
N LYS A 438 0.66 30.62 -29.14
CA LYS A 438 -0.59 30.65 -29.90
C LYS A 438 -0.91 32.05 -30.43
N LEU A 439 -0.73 33.09 -29.60
CA LEU A 439 -0.98 34.48 -30.01
C LEU A 439 -0.01 34.93 -31.12
N LEU A 440 1.26 34.54 -31.03
CA LEU A 440 2.27 34.84 -32.07
C LEU A 440 1.86 34.25 -33.43
N PHE A 441 1.49 32.96 -33.47
CA PHE A 441 1.05 32.30 -34.70
C PHE A 441 -0.27 32.88 -35.21
N SER A 442 -1.21 33.22 -34.32
CA SER A 442 -2.49 33.82 -34.72
C SER A 442 -2.30 35.22 -35.32
N SER A 443 -1.34 36.01 -34.82
CA SER A 443 -1.00 37.31 -35.39
C SER A 443 -0.42 37.17 -36.80
N ALA A 444 0.50 36.21 -37.00
CA ALA A 444 1.09 35.96 -38.31
C ALA A 444 0.06 35.48 -39.33
N ASP A 445 -0.85 34.60 -38.91
CA ASP A 445 -1.93 34.09 -39.75
C ASP A 445 -2.88 35.19 -40.23
N PHE A 446 -3.24 36.12 -39.34
CA PHE A 446 -4.09 37.25 -39.67
C PHE A 446 -3.46 38.15 -40.74
N ASP A 447 -2.19 38.51 -40.57
CA ASP A 447 -1.45 39.33 -41.55
C ASP A 447 -1.34 38.63 -42.92
N LEU A 448 -1.13 37.31 -42.92
CA LEU A 448 -1.04 36.51 -44.15
C LEU A 448 -2.37 36.47 -44.91
N ARG A 449 -3.49 36.26 -44.22
CA ARG A 449 -4.82 36.23 -44.85
C ARG A 449 -5.20 37.58 -45.45
N ILE A 450 -4.81 38.69 -44.83
CA ILE A 450 -5.06 40.05 -45.36
C ILE A 450 -4.30 40.27 -46.68
N ILE A 451 -3.08 39.75 -46.79
CA ILE A 451 -2.19 39.98 -47.94
C ILE A 451 -2.40 38.98 -49.07
N ASP A 452 -2.87 37.77 -48.77
CA ASP A 452 -3.10 36.68 -49.73
C ASP A 452 -3.81 37.10 -51.03
N PRO A 453 -4.99 37.76 -51.00
CA PRO A 453 -5.69 38.13 -52.24
C PRO A 453 -4.85 39.07 -53.13
N TYR A 454 -4.08 39.96 -52.53
CA TYR A 454 -3.21 40.89 -53.24
C TYR A 454 -1.93 40.24 -53.77
N VAL A 455 -1.38 39.24 -53.07
CA VAL A 455 -0.24 38.45 -53.56
C VAL A 455 -0.61 37.69 -54.83
N GLN A 456 -1.83 37.14 -54.88
CA GLN A 456 -2.33 36.47 -56.08
C GLN A 456 -2.55 37.46 -57.22
N LEU A 457 -3.15 38.62 -56.96
CA LEU A 457 -3.33 39.67 -57.97
C LEU A 457 -2.00 40.18 -58.53
N LYS A 458 -0.94 40.21 -57.72
CA LYS A 458 0.38 40.62 -58.18
C LYS A 458 1.00 39.65 -59.21
N GLN A 459 0.65 38.36 -59.19
CA GLN A 459 1.26 37.36 -60.07
C GLN A 459 0.80 37.45 -61.55
N ARG A 460 -0.10 38.40 -61.88
CA ARG A 460 -0.82 38.52 -63.16
C ARG A 460 -1.69 37.28 -63.45
N HIS A 461 -2.79 37.44 -64.19
CA HIS A 461 -3.76 36.39 -64.51
C HIS A 461 -4.45 35.70 -63.31
N ALA A 462 -4.72 36.39 -62.21
CA ALA A 462 -5.40 35.80 -61.04
C ALA A 462 -6.87 35.47 -61.34
N ARG A 463 -7.37 34.33 -60.85
CA ARG A 463 -8.79 33.93 -60.98
C ARG A 463 -9.65 34.70 -59.98
N ALA A 464 -10.85 35.11 -60.37
CA ALA A 464 -11.77 35.88 -59.52
C ALA A 464 -11.97 35.29 -58.11
N LYS A 465 -12.28 33.98 -58.02
CA LYS A 465 -12.56 33.28 -56.75
C LYS A 465 -11.38 33.26 -55.78
N SER A 466 -10.15 33.22 -56.27
CA SER A 466 -8.96 33.15 -55.41
C SER A 466 -8.40 34.54 -55.05
N SER A 467 -8.78 35.59 -55.80
CA SER A 467 -8.34 36.97 -55.61
C SER A 467 -9.44 37.94 -55.15
N ILE A 468 -10.21 38.49 -56.08
CA ILE A 468 -11.13 39.63 -55.83
C ILE A 468 -12.41 39.22 -55.09
N LEU A 469 -12.86 37.98 -55.24
CA LEU A 469 -14.03 37.40 -54.53
C LEU A 469 -13.62 36.66 -53.25
N ASN A 470 -12.32 36.67 -52.90
CA ASN A 470 -11.82 35.92 -51.76
C ASN A 470 -12.33 36.51 -50.43
N LYS A 471 -13.03 35.70 -49.62
CA LYS A 471 -13.56 36.06 -48.30
C LYS A 471 -12.80 35.40 -47.13
N THR A 472 -11.66 34.75 -47.35
CA THR A 472 -10.99 33.89 -46.33
C THR A 472 -10.58 34.57 -45.02
N VAL A 473 -10.47 35.89 -44.99
CA VAL A 473 -10.18 36.66 -43.75
C VAL A 473 -11.35 36.55 -42.77
N PHE A 474 -12.59 36.48 -43.28
CA PHE A 474 -13.82 36.56 -42.50
C PHE A 474 -14.51 35.20 -42.29
N THR A 475 -14.03 34.15 -42.98
CA THR A 475 -14.56 32.78 -42.83
C THR A 475 -14.00 32.08 -41.60
N TRP A 476 -14.77 31.13 -41.07
CA TRP A 476 -14.33 30.25 -40.00
C TRP A 476 -13.02 29.53 -40.36
N LYS A 477 -12.15 29.29 -39.36
CA LYS A 477 -10.76 28.85 -39.63
C LYS A 477 -10.67 27.49 -40.32
N SER A 478 -11.54 26.52 -40.01
CA SER A 478 -11.51 25.21 -40.69
C SER A 478 -11.91 25.32 -42.16
N ASP A 479 -12.90 26.15 -42.46
CA ASP A 479 -13.35 26.37 -43.84
C ASP A 479 -12.27 27.10 -44.64
N ALA A 480 -11.60 28.08 -44.02
CA ALA A 480 -10.47 28.77 -44.60
C ALA A 480 -9.30 27.82 -44.93
N VAL A 481 -9.01 26.82 -44.08
CA VAL A 481 -7.98 25.80 -44.35
C VAL A 481 -8.35 25.00 -45.60
N TRP A 482 -9.57 24.46 -45.63
CA TRP A 482 -10.04 23.64 -46.74
C TRP A 482 -10.08 24.42 -48.06
N ASP A 483 -10.63 25.63 -48.02
CA ASP A 483 -10.73 26.53 -49.16
C ASP A 483 -9.35 27.00 -49.66
N ALA A 484 -8.40 27.23 -48.77
CA ALA A 484 -7.03 27.60 -49.14
C ALA A 484 -6.32 26.45 -49.89
N TYR A 485 -6.39 25.23 -49.37
CA TYR A 485 -5.74 24.08 -50.03
C TYR A 485 -6.40 23.71 -51.36
N ARG A 486 -7.75 23.72 -51.45
CA ARG A 486 -8.45 23.45 -52.72
C ARG A 486 -8.06 24.41 -53.84
N HIS A 487 -7.77 25.67 -53.50
CA HIS A 487 -7.41 26.70 -54.47
C HIS A 487 -5.89 26.89 -54.66
N GLY A 488 -5.07 25.96 -54.14
CA GLY A 488 -3.61 25.98 -54.33
C GLY A 488 -2.86 27.02 -53.49
N ARG A 489 -3.50 27.57 -52.45
CA ARG A 489 -2.95 28.61 -51.56
C ARG A 489 -2.31 28.00 -50.32
N THR A 490 -1.19 27.31 -50.54
CA THR A 490 -0.53 26.50 -49.51
C THR A 490 -0.04 27.31 -48.31
N ALA A 491 0.43 28.54 -48.51
CA ALA A 491 0.91 29.41 -47.42
C ALA A 491 -0.20 29.73 -46.41
N VAL A 492 -1.38 30.13 -46.90
CA VAL A 492 -2.54 30.41 -46.05
C VAL A 492 -3.06 29.13 -45.43
N GLY A 493 -3.21 28.04 -46.18
CA GLY A 493 -3.69 26.76 -45.65
C GLY A 493 -2.83 26.22 -44.50
N THR A 494 -1.49 26.28 -44.65
CA THR A 494 -0.54 25.81 -43.61
C THR A 494 -0.51 26.72 -42.39
N SER A 495 -0.53 28.04 -42.59
CA SER A 495 -0.61 29.02 -41.50
C SER A 495 -1.90 28.86 -40.69
N THR A 496 -3.05 28.81 -41.35
CA THR A 496 -4.36 28.66 -40.70
C THR A 496 -4.46 27.35 -39.94
N PHE A 497 -3.92 26.26 -40.50
CA PHE A 497 -3.84 24.95 -39.85
C PHE A 497 -2.95 24.97 -38.61
N SER A 498 -1.80 25.67 -38.65
CA SER A 498 -0.92 25.80 -37.48
C SER A 498 -1.60 26.49 -36.28
N VAL A 499 -2.53 27.43 -36.53
CA VAL A 499 -3.30 28.10 -35.46
C VAL A 499 -4.36 27.17 -34.84
N ILE A 500 -4.90 26.23 -35.63
CA ILE A 500 -5.78 25.18 -35.11
C ILE A 500 -4.97 24.26 -34.17
N ILE A 501 -3.80 23.80 -34.62
CA ILE A 501 -2.87 23.00 -33.79
C ILE A 501 -2.49 23.74 -32.51
N ALA A 502 -2.15 25.03 -32.60
CA ALA A 502 -1.77 25.86 -31.46
C ALA A 502 -2.83 25.93 -30.36
N SER A 503 -4.11 25.70 -30.70
CA SER A 503 -5.20 25.68 -29.72
C SER A 503 -5.16 24.46 -28.80
N PHE A 504 -4.52 23.37 -29.21
CA PHE A 504 -4.35 22.15 -28.40
C PHE A 504 -3.12 22.20 -27.48
N LEU A 505 -2.17 23.13 -27.70
CA LEU A 505 -0.96 23.25 -26.88
C LEU A 505 -1.27 23.47 -25.40
N THR A 506 -2.20 24.36 -25.08
CA THR A 506 -2.57 24.67 -23.68
C THR A 506 -3.26 23.50 -22.99
N VAL A 507 -4.01 22.69 -23.74
CA VAL A 507 -4.67 21.48 -23.23
C VAL A 507 -3.61 20.41 -22.91
N ALA A 508 -2.63 20.20 -23.78
CA ALA A 508 -1.55 19.24 -23.53
C ALA A 508 -0.59 19.70 -22.41
N ALA A 509 -0.44 21.01 -22.19
CA ALA A 509 0.42 21.57 -21.16
C ALA A 509 -0.09 21.32 -19.73
N SER A 510 -1.40 21.15 -19.51
CA SER A 510 -1.95 20.92 -18.16
C SER A 510 -1.48 19.60 -17.53
N GLY A 511 -1.21 18.59 -18.35
CA GLY A 511 -0.70 17.28 -17.92
C GLY A 511 0.82 17.17 -17.90
N LEU A 512 1.57 18.27 -18.08
CA LEU A 512 3.02 18.22 -18.28
C LEU A 512 3.78 17.77 -17.03
N PHE A 513 3.32 18.17 -15.84
CA PHE A 513 3.97 17.83 -14.58
C PHE A 513 3.01 17.07 -13.65
N SER A 514 3.54 16.04 -12.98
CA SER A 514 2.83 15.20 -12.01
C SER A 514 3.64 15.08 -10.73
N THR A 515 2.98 15.02 -9.58
CA THR A 515 3.65 14.79 -8.29
C THR A 515 3.85 13.29 -8.06
N VAL A 516 5.09 12.88 -7.79
CA VAL A 516 5.45 11.49 -7.52
C VAL A 516 6.24 11.43 -6.22
N SER A 517 5.86 10.53 -5.31
CA SER A 517 6.59 10.26 -4.07
C SER A 517 7.85 9.46 -4.41
N VAL A 518 9.01 9.95 -4.00
CA VAL A 518 10.29 9.25 -4.23
C VAL A 518 10.80 8.74 -2.88
N PRO A 519 11.04 7.42 -2.71
CA PRO A 519 11.58 6.89 -1.48
C PRO A 519 12.99 7.46 -1.28
N HIS A 520 13.20 8.18 -0.19
CA HIS A 520 14.49 8.69 0.20
C HIS A 520 15.10 7.76 1.24
N GLN A 521 16.23 7.15 0.90
CA GLN A 521 17.02 6.37 1.86
C GLN A 521 17.89 7.33 2.65
N ARG A 522 17.69 7.38 3.96
CA ARG A 522 18.54 8.11 4.90
C ARG A 522 19.30 7.12 5.75
N SER A 523 20.56 7.45 6.05
CA SER A 523 21.29 6.77 7.11
C SER A 523 20.65 7.14 8.45
N ALA A 524 20.14 6.15 9.17
CA ALA A 524 19.60 6.28 10.50
C ALA A 524 20.48 5.53 11.49
N THR A 525 20.44 5.92 12.75
CA THR A 525 21.10 5.18 13.83
C THR A 525 20.04 4.59 14.73
N VAL A 526 20.06 3.27 14.86
CA VAL A 526 19.16 2.52 15.73
C VAL A 526 19.95 2.05 16.94
N MET A 527 19.38 2.21 18.13
CA MET A 527 20.02 1.81 19.38
C MET A 527 19.55 0.41 19.76
N ARG A 528 20.51 -0.49 19.98
CA ARG A 528 20.22 -1.79 20.58
C ARG A 528 19.94 -1.60 22.07
N THR A 529 18.76 -2.01 22.53
CA THR A 529 18.32 -1.81 23.93
C THR A 529 18.60 -3.00 24.84
N ASP A 530 18.95 -4.14 24.27
CA ASP A 530 19.28 -5.34 25.02
C ASP A 530 20.61 -5.98 24.57
N SER A 531 21.01 -7.01 25.29
CA SER A 531 22.07 -7.92 24.87
C SER A 531 21.70 -9.35 25.26
N PHE A 532 22.24 -10.32 24.54
CA PHE A 532 22.03 -11.72 24.87
C PHE A 532 23.04 -12.19 25.93
N PHE A 533 22.61 -13.03 26.86
CA PHE A 533 23.50 -13.65 27.84
C PHE A 533 24.61 -14.47 27.17
N ASP A 534 25.76 -14.59 27.84
CA ASP A 534 26.75 -15.62 27.51
C ASP A 534 26.23 -16.97 28.03
N PRO A 535 26.00 -17.98 27.16
CA PRO A 535 25.50 -19.28 27.60
C PRO A 535 26.36 -19.94 28.68
N ALA A 536 27.67 -19.67 28.73
CA ALA A 536 28.57 -20.22 29.75
C ALA A 536 28.26 -19.69 31.17
N THR A 537 27.76 -18.46 31.27
CA THR A 537 27.32 -17.85 32.55
C THR A 537 25.85 -18.12 32.87
N MET A 538 25.10 -18.61 31.88
CA MET A 538 23.68 -18.98 31.97
C MET A 538 23.46 -20.43 32.45
N SER A 539 24.51 -21.14 32.85
CA SER A 539 24.47 -22.57 33.22
C SER A 539 23.52 -22.90 34.38
N SER A 540 23.16 -21.93 35.22
CA SER A 540 22.10 -22.06 36.24
C SER A 540 20.68 -21.96 35.68
N ASN A 541 20.49 -21.37 34.50
CA ASN A 541 19.19 -21.04 33.92
C ASN A 541 18.79 -21.92 32.72
N LEU A 542 19.72 -22.35 31.85
CA LEU A 542 19.40 -23.25 30.72
C LEU A 542 19.22 -24.72 31.16
N ASN A 543 20.02 -25.16 32.15
CA ASN A 543 19.84 -26.44 32.85
C ASN A 543 18.86 -26.35 34.04
N GLY A 544 18.43 -25.14 34.42
CA GLY A 544 17.54 -24.85 35.54
C GLY A 544 16.07 -24.64 35.15
N THR A 545 15.21 -24.56 36.15
CA THR A 545 13.76 -24.30 36.03
C THR A 545 13.49 -22.92 35.42
N PHE A 546 13.36 -22.85 34.09
CA PHE A 546 12.77 -21.68 33.42
C PHE A 546 11.43 -21.31 34.07
N ASN A 547 11.06 -20.03 33.97
CA ASN A 547 9.71 -19.63 34.34
C ASN A 547 8.72 -20.45 33.51
N TYR A 548 7.76 -21.09 34.17
CA TYR A 548 6.74 -21.90 33.53
C TYR A 548 6.04 -21.17 32.37
N THR A 549 5.83 -19.86 32.50
CA THR A 549 5.18 -19.08 31.44
C THR A 549 6.03 -18.99 30.16
N THR A 550 7.36 -19.11 30.28
CA THR A 550 8.29 -19.19 29.16
C THR A 550 8.20 -20.53 28.46
N SER A 551 8.16 -21.63 29.21
CA SER A 551 8.00 -22.97 28.63
C SER A 551 6.63 -23.17 27.98
N LEU A 552 5.57 -22.62 28.58
CA LEU A 552 4.25 -22.62 27.97
C LEU A 552 4.25 -21.87 26.64
N GLY A 553 4.85 -20.67 26.58
CA GLY A 553 4.97 -19.90 25.33
C GLY A 553 5.74 -20.67 24.25
N ALA A 554 6.86 -21.30 24.62
CA ALA A 554 7.62 -22.16 23.71
C ALA A 554 6.78 -23.35 23.20
N ARG A 555 6.03 -24.02 24.09
CA ARG A 555 5.13 -25.12 23.74
C ARG A 555 4.03 -24.66 22.77
N LEU A 556 3.40 -23.51 23.01
CA LEU A 556 2.33 -22.98 22.14
C LEU A 556 2.85 -22.61 20.74
N VAL A 557 4.04 -22.03 20.62
CA VAL A 557 4.64 -21.69 19.31
C VAL A 557 5.07 -22.95 18.55
N VAL A 558 5.58 -23.97 19.26
CA VAL A 558 6.12 -25.19 18.64
C VAL A 558 5.05 -26.22 18.32
N TYR A 559 4.15 -26.46 19.27
CA TYR A 559 3.09 -27.48 19.20
C TYR A 559 1.84 -26.95 18.51
N ASP A 560 1.38 -25.75 18.88
CA ASP A 560 0.13 -25.15 18.38
C ASP A 560 0.35 -24.08 17.28
N ARG A 561 1.61 -23.84 16.87
CA ARG A 561 2.00 -22.93 15.77
C ARG A 561 1.39 -21.53 15.85
N MET A 562 1.28 -20.98 17.07
CA MET A 562 0.94 -19.57 17.22
C MET A 562 1.97 -18.68 16.53
N SER A 563 1.53 -17.49 16.08
CA SER A 563 2.43 -16.48 15.51
C SER A 563 3.58 -16.20 16.46
N SER A 564 4.81 -16.18 15.93
CA SER A 564 5.99 -15.89 16.73
C SER A 564 5.81 -14.53 17.40
N PRO A 565 6.08 -14.40 18.71
CA PRO A 565 6.03 -13.12 19.39
C PRO A 565 7.06 -12.16 18.80
N PRO A 566 6.91 -10.84 19.04
CA PRO A 566 7.86 -9.84 18.57
C PRO A 566 9.32 -10.23 18.89
N TRP A 567 10.24 -9.85 17.99
CA TRP A 567 11.68 -10.13 18.12
C TRP A 567 12.07 -11.62 18.00
N THR A 568 11.16 -12.48 17.53
CA THR A 568 11.46 -13.87 17.14
C THR A 568 10.88 -14.19 15.78
N PHE A 569 11.63 -14.95 14.97
CA PHE A 569 11.17 -15.41 13.66
C PHE A 569 11.64 -16.84 13.43
N GLY A 570 10.73 -17.80 13.55
CA GLY A 570 11.05 -19.22 13.42
C GLY A 570 12.12 -19.66 14.42
N PRO A 571 13.32 -20.10 13.98
CA PRO A 571 14.42 -20.49 14.86
C PRO A 571 15.30 -19.32 15.34
N TYR A 572 15.06 -18.10 14.86
CA TYR A 572 15.92 -16.93 15.10
C TYR A 572 15.36 -16.00 16.17
N VAL A 573 16.26 -15.46 16.97
CA VAL A 573 16.01 -14.42 17.98
C VAL A 573 16.77 -13.16 17.59
N LEU A 574 16.06 -12.03 17.53
CA LEU A 574 16.61 -10.73 17.15
C LEU A 574 16.76 -9.82 18.39
N PRO A 575 17.80 -8.99 18.52
CA PRO A 575 17.90 -8.01 19.60
C PRO A 575 16.75 -6.98 19.54
N THR A 576 16.40 -6.38 20.68
CA THR A 576 15.40 -5.31 20.74
C THR A 576 16.03 -3.98 20.35
N LEU A 577 15.27 -3.20 19.58
CA LEU A 577 15.75 -1.98 18.95
C LEU A 577 14.89 -0.78 19.34
N SER A 578 15.51 0.38 19.49
CA SER A 578 14.83 1.67 19.64
C SER A 578 15.48 2.74 18.77
N ILE A 579 14.70 3.76 18.38
CA ILE A 579 15.23 4.93 17.67
C ILE A 579 15.57 6.02 18.69
N ASN A 580 16.74 6.62 18.54
CA ASN A 580 17.16 7.75 19.36
C ASN A 580 16.58 9.05 18.76
N ASN A 581 15.62 9.66 19.47
CA ASN A 581 14.93 10.89 19.04
C ASN A 581 15.71 12.19 19.34
N ASN A 582 17.00 12.12 19.68
CA ASN A 582 17.78 13.30 20.07
C ASN A 582 18.15 14.24 18.90
N GLY A 583 17.71 13.96 17.67
CA GLY A 583 17.79 14.87 16.52
C GLY A 583 16.45 15.54 16.23
N SER A 584 16.48 16.76 15.70
CA SER A 584 15.32 17.58 15.32
C SER A 584 14.47 17.03 14.15
N GLU A 585 14.56 15.74 13.83
CA GLU A 585 13.89 15.13 12.68
C GLU A 585 12.66 14.33 13.13
N ASN A 586 11.48 14.72 12.65
CA ASN A 586 10.21 14.03 12.90
C ASN A 586 10.21 12.65 12.22
N PHE A 587 10.58 11.60 12.96
CA PHE A 587 10.59 10.19 12.50
C PHE A 587 9.19 9.58 12.28
N ASN A 588 8.11 10.35 12.45
CA ASN A 588 6.73 9.90 12.22
C ASN A 588 6.43 9.54 10.75
N ALA A 589 7.34 9.84 9.81
CA ALA A 589 7.19 9.57 8.38
C ALA A 589 8.04 8.40 7.84
N LEU A 590 8.71 7.65 8.72
CA LEU A 590 9.46 6.46 8.29
C LEU A 590 8.50 5.34 7.91
N ALA A 591 8.64 4.82 6.68
CA ALA A 591 7.84 3.68 6.22
C ALA A 591 8.54 2.35 6.56
N LYS A 592 9.86 2.26 6.30
CA LYS A 592 10.63 1.03 6.49
C LYS A 592 12.03 1.30 7.04
N VAL A 593 12.52 0.44 7.91
CA VAL A 593 13.89 0.50 8.45
C VAL A 593 14.60 -0.81 8.14
N LYS A 594 15.73 -0.73 7.42
CA LYS A 594 16.63 -1.86 7.18
C LYS A 594 17.83 -1.74 8.10
N VAL A 595 18.14 -2.80 8.84
CA VAL A 595 19.26 -2.82 9.79
C VAL A 595 19.95 -4.19 9.74
N ASP A 596 21.28 -4.16 9.74
CA ASP A 596 22.11 -5.35 9.85
C ASP A 596 22.42 -5.60 11.33
N LEU A 597 22.06 -6.78 11.83
CA LEU A 597 22.16 -7.11 13.25
C LEU A 597 22.53 -8.57 13.48
N PRO A 598 23.22 -8.88 14.59
CA PRO A 598 23.47 -10.26 15.00
C PRO A 598 22.17 -10.91 15.48
N VAL A 599 21.82 -12.04 14.89
CA VAL A 599 20.74 -12.92 15.34
C VAL A 599 21.32 -14.18 15.96
N ARG A 600 20.59 -14.77 16.91
CA ARG A 600 20.97 -16.04 17.51
C ARG A 600 19.96 -17.13 17.20
N ARG A 601 20.46 -18.36 17.02
CA ARG A 601 19.66 -19.58 16.97
C ARG A 601 20.31 -20.67 17.81
N SER A 602 19.49 -21.56 18.34
CA SER A 602 20.00 -22.79 18.96
C SER A 602 19.90 -23.94 17.95
N ALA A 603 20.98 -24.70 17.82
CA ALA A 603 21.08 -25.84 16.93
C ALA A 603 21.34 -27.11 17.74
N LEU A 604 20.74 -28.21 17.30
CA LEU A 604 20.89 -29.54 17.85
C LEU A 604 21.38 -30.47 16.74
N ASN A 605 22.68 -30.76 16.73
CA ASN A 605 23.24 -31.72 15.78
C ASN A 605 22.97 -33.13 16.32
N CYS A 606 22.37 -34.03 15.54
CA CYS A 606 22.00 -35.36 16.01
C CYS A 606 22.50 -36.45 15.06
N GLN A 607 22.93 -37.57 15.62
CA GLN A 607 23.38 -38.75 14.90
C GLN A 607 22.70 -40.00 15.44
N ILE A 608 22.34 -40.92 14.56
CA ILE A 608 21.74 -42.20 14.92
C ILE A 608 22.84 -43.21 15.24
N VAL A 609 22.68 -43.97 16.33
CA VAL A 609 23.59 -45.05 16.70
C VAL A 609 23.34 -46.24 15.75
N PRO A 610 24.40 -46.80 15.14
CA PRO A 610 24.27 -47.99 14.30
C PRO A 610 23.63 -49.17 15.05
N GLN A 611 22.71 -49.91 14.40
CA GLN A 611 21.97 -51.00 15.04
C GLN A 611 22.87 -52.15 15.56
N ASN A 612 24.02 -52.36 14.94
CA ASN A 612 25.02 -53.38 15.33
C ASN A 612 25.78 -53.01 16.62
N GLU A 613 25.70 -51.76 17.06
CA GLU A 613 26.34 -51.27 18.29
C GLU A 613 25.37 -51.26 19.48
N LEU A 614 24.08 -51.58 19.26
CA LEU A 614 23.08 -51.64 20.32
C LEU A 614 23.09 -53.01 20.99
N ALA A 615 23.27 -53.04 22.31
CA ALA A 615 23.18 -54.26 23.12
C ALA A 615 21.88 -54.31 23.93
N PHE A 616 21.13 -55.40 23.75
CA PHE A 616 19.81 -55.60 24.35
C PHE A 616 19.86 -56.63 25.47
N ASN A 617 19.37 -56.27 26.66
CA ASN A 617 19.29 -57.16 27.81
C ASN A 617 17.83 -57.30 28.30
N TYR A 618 17.33 -58.53 28.31
CA TYR A 618 15.96 -58.90 28.67
C TYR A 618 15.85 -59.70 29.99
N THR A 619 16.99 -60.10 30.58
CA THR A 619 17.04 -61.13 31.64
C THR A 619 16.19 -60.80 32.86
N GLN A 620 16.14 -59.53 33.27
CA GLN A 620 15.39 -59.07 34.43
C GLN A 620 13.86 -59.24 34.28
N TRP A 621 13.32 -59.09 33.06
CA TRP A 621 11.88 -59.22 32.80
C TRP A 621 11.47 -60.65 32.44
N ASP A 622 12.35 -61.40 31.78
CA ASP A 622 12.12 -62.82 31.51
C ASP A 622 12.00 -63.63 32.82
N GLU A 623 12.70 -63.23 33.90
CA GLU A 623 12.56 -63.84 35.23
C GLU A 623 11.36 -63.32 36.04
N GLY A 624 11.07 -62.01 36.00
CA GLY A 624 9.89 -61.39 36.63
C GLY A 624 8.58 -61.96 36.09
N PHE A 625 8.59 -62.40 34.82
CA PHE A 625 7.45 -63.00 34.13
C PHE A 625 6.83 -64.18 34.88
N LYS A 626 7.67 -65.01 35.50
CA LYS A 626 7.24 -66.19 36.23
C LYS A 626 6.49 -65.87 37.53
N LYS A 627 6.56 -64.63 38.05
CA LYS A 627 6.00 -64.24 39.36
C LYS A 627 4.74 -63.36 39.28
N LYS A 628 4.57 -62.48 38.28
CA LYS A 628 3.35 -61.66 38.09
C LYS A 628 3.12 -61.32 36.60
N PRO A 629 2.04 -61.77 35.93
CA PRO A 629 1.76 -61.56 34.50
C PRO A 629 1.67 -60.09 34.03
N GLU A 630 1.28 -59.18 34.92
CA GLU A 630 0.82 -57.82 34.57
C GLU A 630 1.95 -56.78 34.41
N TYR A 631 3.22 -57.13 34.72
CA TYR A 631 4.38 -56.21 34.73
C TYR A 631 5.51 -56.61 33.77
N ASN A 632 5.18 -57.25 32.66
CA ASN A 632 6.07 -58.26 32.06
C ASN A 632 6.75 -57.94 30.73
N ASN A 633 6.62 -56.72 30.22
CA ASN A 633 7.30 -56.31 28.99
C ASN A 633 8.30 -55.19 29.32
N GLY A 634 9.59 -55.44 29.08
CA GLY A 634 10.65 -54.47 29.33
C GLY A 634 11.96 -54.83 28.63
N LEU A 635 12.82 -53.83 28.49
CA LEU A 635 14.10 -53.94 27.78
C LEU A 635 15.11 -52.96 28.39
N MET A 636 16.33 -53.43 28.63
CA MET A 636 17.50 -52.56 28.81
C MET A 636 18.28 -52.46 27.50
N VAL A 637 18.51 -51.24 27.05
CA VAL A 637 19.33 -50.93 25.87
C VAL A 637 20.62 -50.30 26.33
N HIS A 638 21.74 -50.82 25.84
CA HIS A 638 23.08 -50.28 26.02
C HIS A 638 23.62 -49.85 24.66
N TRP A 639 24.43 -48.80 24.64
CA TRP A 639 25.08 -48.32 23.43
C TRP A 639 26.43 -47.68 23.75
N PRO A 640 27.42 -47.78 22.85
CA PRO A 640 28.69 -47.09 23.01
C PRO A 640 28.53 -45.58 22.79
N LEU A 641 29.36 -44.79 23.46
CA LEU A 641 29.51 -43.38 23.13
C LEU A 641 30.38 -43.27 21.86
N LEU A 642 29.82 -42.68 20.80
CA LEU A 642 30.38 -42.69 19.43
C LEU A 642 31.79 -42.06 19.29
N ASP A 643 32.30 -41.36 20.30
CA ASP A 643 33.63 -40.74 20.28
C ASP A 643 34.47 -41.17 21.50
N GLY A 644 35.52 -41.97 21.26
CA GLY A 644 36.39 -42.61 22.25
C GLY A 644 37.24 -41.71 23.16
N ASN A 645 36.89 -40.43 23.37
CA ASN A 645 37.58 -39.53 24.30
C ASN A 645 36.69 -39.08 25.47
N SER A 646 37.03 -39.56 26.67
CA SER A 646 36.78 -38.97 27.99
C SER A 646 35.36 -38.48 28.38
N CYS A 647 34.28 -39.07 27.89
CA CYS A 647 32.95 -38.92 28.51
C CYS A 647 32.80 -39.79 29.79
N THR A 648 33.82 -39.81 30.65
CA THR A 648 33.97 -40.73 31.79
C THR A 648 32.95 -40.47 32.91
N GLY A 649 32.42 -39.26 33.03
CA GLY A 649 31.42 -38.92 34.07
C GLY A 649 29.99 -39.36 33.76
N LEU A 650 29.73 -39.96 32.60
CA LEU A 650 28.45 -40.61 32.26
C LEU A 650 28.47 -42.12 32.57
N LYS A 651 29.60 -42.65 33.07
CA LYS A 651 29.77 -44.07 33.39
C LYS A 651 29.35 -44.32 34.84
N GLN A 652 28.19 -44.90 35.02
CA GLN A 652 27.85 -45.64 36.23
C GLN A 652 27.79 -47.11 35.78
N ASP A 653 28.94 -47.80 35.76
CA ASP A 653 29.12 -49.24 35.45
C ASP A 653 29.04 -49.73 33.98
N ASP A 654 29.91 -49.20 33.10
CA ASP A 654 30.11 -49.59 31.68
C ASP A 654 28.87 -49.47 30.76
N GLU A 655 28.94 -48.47 29.87
CA GLU A 655 27.93 -48.04 28.88
C GLU A 655 26.65 -47.36 29.45
N PRO A 656 26.16 -46.28 28.81
CA PRO A 656 24.86 -45.70 29.16
C PRO A 656 23.73 -46.71 28.96
N VAL A 657 22.91 -46.91 30.00
CA VAL A 657 21.79 -47.85 30.01
C VAL A 657 20.47 -47.09 30.00
N PHE A 658 19.55 -47.50 29.14
CA PHE A 658 18.16 -47.05 29.20
C PHE A 658 17.20 -48.20 29.44
N GLN A 659 16.36 -48.05 30.46
CA GLN A 659 15.40 -49.04 30.89
C GLN A 659 13.98 -48.65 30.47
N MET A 660 13.29 -49.58 29.81
CA MET A 660 11.88 -49.46 29.45
C MET A 660 11.04 -50.53 30.17
N ILE A 661 9.89 -50.13 30.72
CA ILE A 661 8.99 -51.00 31.50
C ILE A 661 7.54 -50.76 31.08
N SER A 662 6.75 -51.83 30.97
CA SER A 662 5.29 -51.80 30.75
C SER A 662 4.87 -51.02 29.50
N ILE A 663 5.60 -51.19 28.39
CA ILE A 663 5.26 -50.60 27.08
C ILE A 663 4.08 -51.35 26.46
N LYS A 664 3.11 -50.61 25.91
CA LYS A 664 1.97 -51.14 25.16
C LYS A 664 2.35 -51.32 23.69
N ASP A 665 1.67 -52.23 23.00
CA ASP A 665 1.82 -52.40 21.56
C ASP A 665 1.55 -51.09 20.82
N GLY A 666 2.42 -50.75 19.86
CA GLY A 666 2.37 -49.52 19.10
C GLY A 666 3.65 -48.68 19.17
N PRO A 667 3.60 -47.39 18.75
CA PRO A 667 4.75 -46.52 18.73
C PRO A 667 5.19 -46.14 20.16
N PHE A 668 6.51 -46.14 20.39
CA PHE A 668 7.11 -45.65 21.62
C PHE A 668 8.24 -44.68 21.32
N GLY A 669 8.52 -43.81 22.28
CA GLY A 669 9.51 -42.76 22.10
C GLY A 669 9.72 -42.00 23.38
N THR A 670 10.97 -41.85 23.77
CA THR A 670 11.37 -41.15 24.98
C THR A 670 12.62 -40.33 24.75
N TRP A 671 12.57 -39.09 25.20
CA TRP A 671 13.64 -38.11 25.10
C TRP A 671 14.18 -37.83 26.49
N THR A 672 15.48 -37.96 26.65
CA THR A 672 16.15 -37.73 27.94
C THR A 672 17.43 -36.94 27.74
N ASN A 673 17.82 -36.22 28.79
CA ASN A 673 19.04 -35.45 28.86
C ASN A 673 20.07 -36.23 29.69
N PHE A 674 21.35 -36.14 29.33
CA PHE A 674 22.40 -36.67 30.19
C PHE A 674 22.52 -35.82 31.48
N GLU A 675 22.64 -36.47 32.64
CA GLU A 675 22.83 -35.79 33.93
C GLU A 675 24.33 -35.52 34.17
N PRO A 676 24.73 -34.26 34.40
CA PRO A 676 26.13 -33.91 34.64
C PRO A 676 26.48 -34.21 36.10
N LYS A 677 26.85 -35.45 36.44
CA LYS A 677 27.25 -35.77 37.82
C LYS A 677 28.67 -35.27 38.17
N TYR A 678 29.64 -35.24 37.24
CA TYR A 678 31.04 -34.84 37.54
C TYR A 678 31.89 -34.37 36.32
N VAL A 679 31.40 -33.55 35.39
CA VAL A 679 32.19 -33.22 34.17
C VAL A 679 32.40 -31.72 33.99
N ASN A 680 33.59 -31.39 33.47
CA ASN A 680 33.90 -30.07 32.92
C ASN A 680 32.86 -29.71 31.84
N TYR A 681 32.20 -28.56 32.00
CA TYR A 681 31.12 -28.05 31.14
C TYR A 681 31.48 -27.84 29.65
N GLN A 682 32.74 -28.06 29.26
CA GLN A 682 33.27 -27.89 27.90
C GLN A 682 33.56 -29.22 27.17
N SER A 683 33.06 -30.35 27.67
CA SER A 683 33.29 -31.65 27.04
C SER A 683 32.51 -31.83 25.72
N PRO A 684 33.08 -32.45 24.66
CA PRO A 684 32.42 -32.73 23.37
C PRO A 684 31.36 -33.85 23.44
N CYS A 685 30.83 -34.16 24.63
CA CYS A 685 29.87 -35.22 24.84
C CYS A 685 28.48 -34.84 24.32
N PRO A 686 27.66 -35.83 23.91
CA PRO A 686 26.27 -35.58 23.59
C PRO A 686 25.55 -34.99 24.81
N THR A 687 24.64 -34.07 24.55
CA THR A 687 23.86 -33.39 25.59
C THR A 687 22.60 -34.16 25.90
N SER A 688 21.92 -34.66 24.88
CA SER A 688 20.66 -35.39 25.01
C SER A 688 20.63 -36.63 24.13
N TYR A 689 19.75 -37.55 24.45
CA TYR A 689 19.49 -38.73 23.64
C TYR A 689 17.99 -39.02 23.55
N GLY A 690 17.60 -39.66 22.44
CA GLY A 690 16.24 -40.14 22.24
C GLY A 690 16.25 -41.62 21.91
N VAL A 691 15.34 -42.38 22.53
CA VAL A 691 15.12 -43.80 22.21
C VAL A 691 13.71 -43.95 21.69
N TYR A 692 13.54 -44.47 20.49
CA TYR A 692 12.22 -44.55 19.85
C TYR A 692 12.11 -45.73 18.89
N GLY A 693 10.87 -46.10 18.58
CA GLY A 693 10.61 -47.19 17.65
C GLY A 693 9.18 -47.72 17.74
N THR A 694 9.01 -48.98 17.37
CA THR A 694 7.71 -49.66 17.39
C THR A 694 7.78 -50.93 18.24
N TRP A 695 6.77 -51.10 19.09
CA TRP A 695 6.64 -52.25 19.98
C TRP A 695 5.56 -53.21 19.47
N GLU A 696 5.87 -54.50 19.38
CA GLU A 696 4.95 -55.53 18.91
C GLU A 696 5.06 -56.78 19.80
N GLY A 697 4.03 -57.01 20.62
CA GLY A 697 3.97 -58.11 21.57
C GLY A 697 4.92 -57.89 22.77
N ARG A 698 5.93 -58.75 22.91
CA ARG A 698 6.87 -58.73 24.05
C ARG A 698 8.22 -58.07 23.75
N ARG A 699 8.49 -57.74 22.49
CA ARG A 699 9.78 -57.22 22.04
C ARG A 699 9.57 -56.02 21.12
N PRO A 700 10.56 -55.10 21.02
CA PRO A 700 10.52 -54.07 20.00
C PRO A 700 10.64 -54.71 18.62
N LYS A 701 9.81 -54.29 17.68
CA LYS A 701 9.96 -54.59 16.26
C LYS A 701 11.14 -53.82 15.69
N GLU A 702 11.28 -52.57 16.13
CA GLU A 702 12.36 -51.68 15.73
C GLU A 702 12.69 -50.73 16.87
N ILE A 703 13.98 -50.45 17.04
CA ILE A 703 14.48 -49.52 18.05
C ILE A 703 15.64 -48.71 17.51
N ASN A 704 15.58 -47.41 17.73
CA ASN A 704 16.54 -46.43 17.25
C ASN A 704 16.98 -45.57 18.44
N VAL A 705 18.29 -45.38 18.57
CA VAL A 705 18.89 -44.48 19.56
C VAL A 705 19.53 -43.32 18.81
N VAL A 706 19.16 -42.09 19.17
CA VAL A 706 19.73 -40.87 18.61
C VAL A 706 20.50 -40.11 19.68
N LEU A 707 21.73 -39.71 19.39
CA LEU A 707 22.58 -38.88 20.25
C LEU A 707 22.65 -37.48 19.66
N CYS A 708 22.51 -36.45 20.51
CA CYS A 708 22.39 -35.07 20.07
C CYS A 708 23.30 -34.11 20.86
N TRP A 709 23.95 -33.19 20.14
CA TRP A 709 24.81 -32.13 20.65
C TRP A 709 24.15 -30.76 20.49
N SER A 710 23.88 -30.08 21.60
CA SER A 710 23.36 -28.73 21.58
C SER A 710 24.47 -27.68 21.36
N SER A 711 24.11 -26.62 20.65
CA SER A 711 24.95 -25.44 20.44
C SER A 711 24.11 -24.18 20.25
N ILE A 712 24.71 -23.02 20.53
CA ILE A 712 24.13 -21.71 20.22
C ILE A 712 25.03 -21.03 19.18
N GLU A 713 24.41 -20.70 18.06
CA GLU A 713 25.05 -20.08 16.90
C GLU A 713 24.60 -18.62 16.79
N GLU A 714 25.55 -17.73 16.49
CA GLU A 714 25.29 -16.33 16.16
C GLU A 714 25.58 -16.11 14.67
N LEU A 715 24.66 -15.45 13.97
CA LEU A 715 24.75 -15.15 12.54
C LEU A 715 24.44 -13.67 12.32
N GLN A 716 24.98 -13.08 11.27
CA GLN A 716 24.58 -11.75 10.81
C GLN A 716 23.32 -11.87 9.95
N ALA A 717 22.36 -10.96 10.16
CA ALA A 717 21.16 -10.89 9.36
C ALA A 717 20.77 -9.45 9.02
N SER A 718 20.29 -9.26 7.80
CA SER A 718 19.66 -8.04 7.33
C SER A 718 18.17 -8.13 7.62
N ALA A 719 17.70 -7.39 8.64
CA ALA A 719 16.31 -7.32 9.03
C ALA A 719 15.64 -6.05 8.46
N GLN A 720 14.45 -6.22 7.89
CA GLN A 720 13.62 -5.10 7.44
C GLN A 720 12.37 -5.01 8.31
N PHE A 721 12.16 -3.85 8.92
CA PHE A 721 11.04 -3.57 9.81
C PHE A 721 10.10 -2.54 9.19
N ASP A 722 8.81 -2.79 9.33
CA ASP A 722 7.74 -1.84 9.03
C ASP A 722 7.47 -0.99 10.28
N MET A 723 7.43 0.33 10.10
CA MET A 723 7.26 1.33 11.16
C MET A 723 5.79 1.78 11.27
N PRO A 724 5.30 2.20 12.46
CA PRO A 724 6.03 2.50 13.71
C PRO A 724 6.21 1.31 14.68
N ASN A 725 5.57 0.17 14.42
CA ASN A 725 5.44 -0.93 15.40
C ASN A 725 6.59 -1.95 15.42
N TRP A 726 7.69 -1.72 14.67
CA TRP A 726 8.81 -2.66 14.54
C TRP A 726 8.39 -4.06 14.09
N LYS A 727 7.43 -4.14 13.16
CA LYS A 727 6.97 -5.42 12.62
C LYS A 727 7.99 -5.94 11.64
N LEU A 728 8.48 -7.16 11.84
CA LEU A 728 9.46 -7.77 10.95
C LEU A 728 8.79 -8.09 9.61
N HIS A 729 9.18 -7.39 8.55
CA HIS A 729 8.73 -7.60 7.18
C HIS A 729 9.50 -8.76 6.52
N SER A 730 10.82 -8.72 6.65
CA SER A 730 11.71 -9.75 6.10
C SER A 730 12.98 -9.88 6.93
N LEU A 731 13.54 -11.09 6.92
CA LEU A 731 14.82 -11.41 7.57
C LEU A 731 15.66 -12.23 6.59
N GLN A 732 16.79 -11.67 6.16
CA GLN A 732 17.77 -12.37 5.34
C GLN A 732 18.98 -12.70 6.21
N VAL A 733 19.23 -13.99 6.44
CA VAL A 733 20.33 -14.47 7.29
C VAL A 733 21.49 -14.90 6.41
N ASP A 734 22.71 -14.47 6.74
CA ASP A 734 23.93 -14.92 6.08
C ASP A 734 24.50 -16.16 6.79
N GLU A 735 24.27 -17.34 6.20
CA GLU A 735 24.80 -18.61 6.72
C GLU A 735 26.34 -18.68 6.68
N GLY A 736 27.01 -17.87 5.85
CA GLY A 736 28.48 -17.81 5.81
C GLY A 736 29.09 -17.13 7.03
N SER A 737 28.33 -16.28 7.71
CA SER A 737 28.75 -15.55 8.92
C SER A 737 28.63 -16.36 10.22
N LYS A 738 28.28 -17.64 10.13
CA LYS A 738 27.97 -18.50 11.27
C LYS A 738 29.13 -18.62 12.26
N LYS A 739 28.88 -18.22 13.51
CA LYS A 739 29.83 -18.34 14.63
C LYS A 739 29.21 -19.14 15.78
N ASN A 740 29.87 -20.22 16.19
CA ASN A 740 29.47 -20.95 17.40
C ASN A 740 29.89 -20.16 18.63
N ILE A 741 28.92 -19.71 19.42
CA ILE A 741 29.17 -18.95 20.65
C ILE A 741 29.44 -19.90 21.81
N SER A 742 28.66 -20.97 21.91
CA SER A 742 28.81 -21.98 22.95
C SER A 742 28.28 -23.32 22.46
N SER A 743 28.84 -24.39 22.99
CA SER A 743 28.49 -25.77 22.69
C SER A 743 28.68 -26.63 23.94
N GLY A 744 27.87 -27.68 24.07
CA GLY A 744 27.93 -28.60 25.22
C GLY A 744 26.78 -28.37 26.20
N TRP A 745 26.95 -28.78 27.46
CA TRP A 745 25.84 -28.81 28.42
C TRP A 745 25.37 -27.42 28.90
N SER A 746 26.16 -26.37 28.71
CA SER A 746 25.71 -24.99 28.97
C SER A 746 24.62 -24.52 28.01
N THR A 747 24.51 -25.13 26.82
CA THR A 747 23.53 -24.77 25.78
C THR A 747 22.34 -25.72 25.70
N GLN A 748 22.26 -26.66 26.64
CA GLN A 748 21.28 -27.73 26.61
C GLN A 748 19.90 -27.24 27.06
N LEU A 749 18.90 -27.46 26.20
CA LEU A 749 17.50 -27.27 26.56
C LEU A 749 16.87 -28.61 26.97
N ASN A 750 16.28 -28.65 28.16
CA ASN A 750 15.48 -29.81 28.60
C ASN A 750 14.09 -29.81 27.95
N LEU A 751 14.00 -30.34 26.73
CA LEU A 751 12.72 -30.47 26.02
C LEU A 751 11.70 -31.30 26.80
N GLY A 752 12.12 -32.43 27.37
CA GLY A 752 11.24 -33.39 28.06
C GLY A 752 10.58 -32.80 29.31
N ASN A 753 11.37 -32.38 30.29
CA ASN A 753 10.84 -31.90 31.57
C ASN A 753 10.49 -30.41 31.57
N SER A 754 11.14 -29.58 30.74
CA SER A 754 10.94 -28.13 30.79
C SER A 754 9.96 -27.62 29.74
N VAL A 755 9.96 -28.11 28.50
CA VAL A 755 9.04 -27.63 27.44
C VAL A 755 7.78 -28.49 27.33
N PHE A 756 7.93 -29.81 27.37
CA PHE A 756 6.84 -30.76 27.19
C PHE A 756 6.46 -31.51 28.48
N GLY A 757 6.97 -31.07 29.63
CA GLY A 757 6.67 -31.64 30.95
C GLY A 757 5.17 -31.62 31.24
N GLY A 758 4.60 -32.77 31.62
CA GLY A 758 3.17 -32.93 31.89
C GLY A 758 2.26 -33.03 30.66
N SER A 759 2.80 -32.95 29.44
CA SER A 759 2.02 -33.13 28.19
C SER A 759 1.79 -34.61 27.88
N LYS A 760 1.16 -35.35 28.79
CA LYS A 760 0.49 -36.60 28.42
C LYS A 760 -0.89 -36.18 27.91
N GLY A 761 -0.99 -35.98 26.59
CA GLY A 761 -2.31 -36.00 25.97
C GLY A 761 -3.03 -37.30 26.34
N ASN A 762 -4.35 -37.34 26.16
CA ASN A 762 -5.17 -38.53 26.41
C ASN A 762 -4.91 -39.65 25.36
N ILE A 763 -3.69 -39.73 24.85
CA ILE A 763 -3.25 -40.65 23.81
C ILE A 763 -2.66 -41.86 24.54
N SER A 764 -3.26 -43.02 24.32
CA SER A 764 -2.93 -44.30 24.96
C SER A 764 -1.59 -44.91 24.53
N THR A 765 -0.67 -44.12 23.97
CA THR A 765 0.61 -44.55 23.41
C THR A 765 1.76 -44.41 24.39
N SER A 766 2.78 -45.26 24.27
CA SER A 766 4.04 -45.19 25.06
C SER A 766 5.01 -44.11 24.56
N LEU A 767 4.48 -43.01 24.00
CA LEU A 767 5.25 -41.83 23.56
C LEU A 767 5.28 -40.79 24.69
N ASP A 768 6.44 -40.19 24.92
CA ASP A 768 6.54 -39.03 25.80
C ASP A 768 6.05 -37.74 25.13
N GLY A 769 6.05 -36.63 25.86
CA GLY A 769 5.59 -35.33 25.35
C GLY A 769 6.43 -34.79 24.19
N VAL A 770 7.71 -35.15 24.11
CA VAL A 770 8.63 -34.70 23.05
C VAL A 770 8.34 -35.46 21.75
N PHE A 771 8.32 -36.79 21.79
CA PHE A 771 8.04 -37.62 20.62
C PHE A 771 6.60 -37.47 20.14
N SER A 772 5.65 -37.23 21.06
CA SER A 772 4.28 -36.85 20.69
C SER A 772 4.26 -35.54 19.87
N ALA A 773 5.09 -34.55 20.22
CA ALA A 773 5.21 -33.29 19.47
C ALA A 773 5.95 -33.44 18.13
N LEU A 774 6.96 -34.32 18.07
CA LEU A 774 7.75 -34.57 16.86
C LEU A 774 6.92 -35.28 15.79
N VAL A 775 6.21 -36.35 16.19
CA VAL A 775 5.49 -37.27 15.30
C VAL A 775 4.11 -36.74 14.89
N ARG A 776 3.54 -35.80 15.65
CA ARG A 776 2.24 -35.19 15.33
C ARG A 776 2.32 -34.32 14.08
N ASN A 777 1.43 -34.59 13.13
CA ASN A 777 1.20 -33.73 11.99
C ASN A 777 0.54 -32.43 12.43
N SER A 778 1.11 -31.31 11.97
CA SER A 778 0.64 -29.97 12.29
C SER A 778 -0.72 -29.57 11.74
N THR A 779 -1.19 -30.18 10.64
CA THR A 779 -2.45 -29.79 10.00
C THR A 779 -3.60 -30.71 10.37
N THR A 780 -3.35 -32.02 10.39
CA THR A 780 -4.39 -33.03 10.64
C THR A 780 -4.46 -33.48 12.10
N ASN A 781 -3.48 -33.11 12.94
CA ASN A 781 -3.36 -33.60 14.32
C ASN A 781 -3.23 -35.15 14.42
N ILE A 782 -2.86 -35.82 13.32
CA ILE A 782 -2.65 -37.27 13.27
C ILE A 782 -1.18 -37.59 13.57
N LEU A 783 -0.92 -38.66 14.32
CA LEU A 783 0.43 -39.16 14.58
C LEU A 783 1.00 -39.86 13.34
N GLN A 784 2.12 -39.36 12.82
CA GLN A 784 2.84 -39.92 11.66
C GLN A 784 3.86 -40.97 12.09
N THR A 785 3.39 -42.14 12.51
CA THR A 785 4.24 -43.22 13.03
C THR A 785 5.35 -43.69 12.08
N GLN A 786 5.21 -43.44 10.76
CA GLN A 786 6.25 -43.69 9.75
C GLN A 786 7.57 -42.94 10.02
N LEU A 787 7.54 -41.81 10.75
CA LEU A 787 8.74 -41.06 11.12
C LEU A 787 9.63 -41.80 12.12
N LEU A 788 9.11 -42.85 12.79
CA LEU A 788 9.84 -43.64 13.77
C LEU A 788 10.70 -44.75 13.14
N GLU A 789 10.53 -45.00 11.84
CA GLU A 789 11.33 -45.96 11.08
C GLU A 789 12.75 -45.43 10.83
N HIS A 790 13.75 -46.30 10.89
CA HIS A 790 15.17 -45.97 10.72
C HIS A 790 15.44 -45.28 9.38
N ALA A 791 14.79 -45.75 8.30
CA ALA A 791 14.94 -45.20 6.95
C ALA A 791 14.48 -43.72 6.83
N ASN A 792 13.67 -43.22 7.75
CA ASN A 792 13.16 -41.85 7.75
C ASN A 792 13.93 -40.92 8.72
N PHE A 793 15.13 -41.32 9.19
CA PHE A 793 15.91 -40.53 10.14
C PHE A 793 16.18 -39.09 9.67
N ASP A 794 16.48 -38.85 8.40
CA ASP A 794 16.74 -37.48 7.90
C ASP A 794 15.53 -36.55 8.10
N LYS A 795 14.32 -37.07 7.88
CA LYS A 795 13.07 -36.33 8.11
C LYS A 795 12.83 -36.11 9.60
N MET A 796 13.10 -37.13 10.42
CA MET A 796 12.99 -37.05 11.87
C MET A 796 14.00 -36.05 12.45
N TYR A 797 15.23 -36.06 11.97
CA TYR A 797 16.28 -35.12 12.35
C TYR A 797 15.90 -33.68 12.02
N ALA A 798 15.43 -33.41 10.79
CA ALA A 798 14.93 -32.09 10.41
C ALA A 798 13.78 -31.62 11.33
N ARG A 799 12.92 -32.55 11.75
CA ARG A 799 11.81 -32.27 12.68
C ARG A 799 12.30 -31.98 14.09
N ILE A 800 13.24 -32.76 14.61
CA ILE A 800 13.91 -32.56 15.90
C ILE A 800 14.57 -31.18 15.94
N GLN A 801 15.38 -30.87 14.92
CA GLN A 801 16.06 -29.59 14.79
C GLN A 801 15.07 -28.42 14.79
N ALA A 802 14.00 -28.51 14.00
CA ALA A 802 13.00 -27.45 13.89
C ALA A 802 12.21 -27.23 15.19
N VAL A 803 11.86 -28.30 15.92
CA VAL A 803 11.16 -28.22 17.22
C VAL A 803 12.09 -27.64 18.29
N TYR A 804 13.33 -28.12 18.36
CA TYR A 804 14.33 -27.65 19.31
C TYR A 804 14.66 -26.18 19.10
N SER A 805 15.01 -25.78 17.88
CA SER A 805 15.45 -24.42 17.56
C SER A 805 14.34 -23.39 17.81
N ARG A 806 13.08 -23.73 17.49
CA ARG A 806 11.92 -22.85 17.75
C ARG A 806 11.64 -22.72 19.24
N ALA A 807 11.65 -23.84 19.99
CA ALA A 807 11.45 -23.79 21.44
C ALA A 807 12.52 -22.94 22.11
N ALA A 808 13.78 -23.20 21.75
CA ALA A 808 14.93 -22.48 22.29
C ALA A 808 14.92 -20.99 21.93
N ALA A 809 14.47 -20.62 20.73
CA ALA A 809 14.30 -19.22 20.35
C ALA A 809 13.30 -18.49 21.27
N GLN A 810 12.17 -19.12 21.59
CA GLN A 810 11.17 -18.53 22.50
C GLN A 810 11.69 -18.37 23.93
N ILE A 811 12.44 -19.36 24.41
CA ILE A 811 13.05 -19.33 25.74
C ILE A 811 14.12 -18.24 25.82
N THR A 812 15.00 -18.19 24.82
CA THR A 812 16.08 -17.19 24.72
C THR A 812 15.51 -15.78 24.59
N ASN A 813 14.41 -15.60 23.86
CA ASN A 813 13.74 -14.30 23.74
C ASN A 813 13.26 -13.74 25.09
N ARG A 814 12.86 -14.61 26.01
CA ARG A 814 12.26 -14.19 27.28
C ARG A 814 13.24 -14.15 28.44
N GLU A 815 14.11 -15.16 28.54
CA GLU A 815 15.02 -15.33 29.67
C GLU A 815 16.50 -15.25 29.28
N GLY A 816 16.80 -15.22 27.97
CA GLY A 816 18.16 -15.11 27.44
C GLY A 816 18.61 -13.69 27.14
N ARG A 817 17.89 -12.66 27.61
CA ARG A 817 18.19 -11.24 27.37
C ARG A 817 18.51 -10.49 28.67
N TYR A 818 19.46 -9.55 28.59
CA TYR A 818 19.75 -8.57 29.62
C TYR A 818 19.32 -7.17 29.18
N THR A 819 18.48 -6.52 29.98
CA THR A 819 17.85 -5.22 29.66
C THR A 819 18.46 -4.04 30.42
N ASN A 820 19.27 -4.28 31.46
CA ASN A 820 19.83 -3.22 32.31
C ASN A 820 21.28 -2.88 31.92
N LEU A 821 21.50 -2.49 30.67
CA LEU A 821 22.82 -2.12 30.17
C LEU A 821 23.31 -0.86 30.91
N THR A 822 24.30 -1.02 31.81
CA THR A 822 24.95 0.11 32.48
C THR A 822 25.62 1.01 31.44
N ALA A 823 25.65 2.33 31.69
CA ALA A 823 26.05 3.37 30.73
C ALA A 823 27.45 3.17 30.08
N THR A 824 28.31 2.32 30.64
CA THR A 824 29.62 1.92 30.11
C THR A 824 29.56 0.80 29.06
N ALA A 825 28.52 -0.02 29.02
CA ALA A 825 28.21 -0.95 27.94
C ALA A 825 27.17 -0.29 27.02
N SER A 826 27.62 0.75 26.31
CA SER A 826 26.80 1.60 25.47
C SER A 826 25.82 0.78 24.62
N ALA A 827 24.53 1.12 24.69
CA ALA A 827 23.55 0.72 23.69
C ALA A 827 24.19 0.90 22.31
N ILE A 828 24.49 -0.22 21.65
CA ILE A 828 25.31 -0.19 20.43
C ILE A 828 24.49 0.52 19.36
N ALA A 829 25.01 1.64 18.89
CA ALA A 829 24.48 2.35 17.74
C ALA A 829 24.72 1.50 16.50
N LEU A 830 23.66 0.91 15.97
CA LEU A 830 23.68 0.13 14.75
C LEU A 830 23.39 1.07 13.56
N PRO A 831 24.24 1.06 12.52
CA PRO A 831 23.93 1.77 11.29
C PRO A 831 22.70 1.11 10.64
N ALA A 832 21.70 1.93 10.35
CA ALA A 832 20.47 1.50 9.69
C ALA A 832 20.21 2.37 8.46
N THR A 833 19.47 1.83 7.51
CA THR A 833 18.95 2.57 6.37
C THR A 833 17.45 2.72 6.55
N ALA A 834 17.02 3.94 6.87
CA ALA A 834 15.61 4.27 6.98
C ALA A 834 15.09 4.78 5.63
N THR A 835 13.94 4.28 5.20
CA THR A 835 13.27 4.72 3.99
C THR A 835 12.13 5.65 4.37
N ASP A 836 12.31 6.92 4.02
CA ASP A 836 11.34 7.99 4.19
C ASP A 836 10.59 8.19 2.86
N SER A 837 9.26 8.13 2.90
CA SER A 837 8.41 8.35 1.72
C SER A 837 7.78 9.76 1.68
N SER A 838 8.14 10.64 2.61
CA SER A 838 7.48 11.95 2.81
C SER A 838 7.73 12.99 1.72
N THR A 839 8.77 12.84 0.89
CA THR A 839 9.11 13.87 -0.11
C THR A 839 8.48 13.59 -1.46
N SER A 840 7.47 14.39 -1.80
CA SER A 840 6.89 14.44 -3.14
C SER A 840 7.77 15.30 -4.05
N ARG A 841 8.11 14.77 -5.24
CA ARG A 841 8.86 15.49 -6.28
C ARG A 841 8.00 15.69 -7.52
N LEU A 842 8.18 16.83 -8.17
CA LEU A 842 7.55 17.13 -9.45
C LEU A 842 8.26 16.35 -10.56
N LYS A 843 7.57 15.46 -11.26
CA LYS A 843 8.08 14.67 -12.38
C LYS A 843 7.39 15.08 -13.67
N GLN A 844 8.15 15.26 -14.74
CA GLN A 844 7.60 15.57 -16.05
C GLN A 844 7.00 14.31 -16.70
N ASN A 845 5.75 14.39 -17.18
CA ASN A 845 5.04 13.28 -17.79
C ASN A 845 5.55 13.01 -19.20
N LEU A 846 5.91 11.75 -19.49
CA LEU A 846 6.38 11.31 -20.80
C LEU A 846 5.33 11.55 -21.89
N ILE A 847 4.07 11.17 -21.66
CA ILE A 847 3.00 11.21 -22.67
C ILE A 847 2.74 12.68 -23.06
N SER A 848 2.48 13.53 -22.08
CA SER A 848 2.21 14.97 -22.30
C SER A 848 3.38 15.66 -23.00
N THR A 849 4.62 15.32 -22.63
CA THR A 849 5.83 15.87 -23.27
C THR A 849 5.91 15.50 -24.75
N ARG A 850 5.66 14.23 -25.10
CA ARG A 850 5.69 13.77 -26.51
C ARG A 850 4.54 14.35 -27.33
N ILE A 851 3.36 14.53 -26.74
CA ILE A 851 2.24 15.21 -27.41
C ILE A 851 2.61 16.67 -27.71
N LEU A 852 3.10 17.43 -26.73
CA LEU A 852 3.53 18.83 -26.93
C LEU A 852 4.63 18.96 -27.99
N GLN A 853 5.66 18.11 -27.92
CA GLN A 853 6.73 18.11 -28.93
C GLN A 853 6.17 17.85 -30.33
N SER A 854 5.24 16.90 -30.47
CA SER A 854 4.61 16.58 -31.76
C SER A 854 3.79 17.75 -32.32
N LEU A 855 3.01 18.41 -31.48
CA LEU A 855 2.24 19.60 -31.86
C LEU A 855 3.16 20.76 -32.27
N LEU A 856 4.23 21.02 -31.51
CA LEU A 856 5.21 22.07 -31.81
C LEU A 856 6.01 21.79 -33.09
N ILE A 857 6.40 20.53 -33.33
CA ILE A 857 7.07 20.11 -34.57
C ILE A 857 6.13 20.32 -35.76
N ALA A 858 4.87 19.93 -35.64
CA ALA A 858 3.88 20.14 -36.71
C ALA A 858 3.70 21.64 -37.02
N MET A 859 3.65 22.50 -35.99
CA MET A 859 3.62 23.95 -36.17
C MET A 859 4.90 24.50 -36.83
N LEU A 860 6.07 24.00 -36.46
CA LEU A 860 7.35 24.39 -37.05
C LEU A 860 7.42 24.00 -38.53
N VAL A 861 6.95 22.80 -38.88
CA VAL A 861 6.82 22.36 -40.29
C VAL A 861 5.86 23.26 -41.05
N CYS A 862 4.71 23.62 -40.48
CA CYS A 862 3.77 24.54 -41.10
C CYS A 862 4.38 25.93 -41.32
N ALA A 863 5.10 26.46 -40.32
CA ALA A 863 5.80 27.74 -40.44
C ALA A 863 6.86 27.70 -41.55
N LEU A 864 7.64 26.62 -41.64
CA LEU A 864 8.66 26.44 -42.67
C LEU A 864 8.04 26.33 -44.07
N LEU A 865 6.97 25.55 -44.24
CA LEU A 865 6.22 25.46 -45.49
C LEU A 865 5.61 26.81 -45.89
N CYS A 866 5.07 27.56 -44.94
CA CYS A 866 4.56 28.90 -45.19
C CYS A 866 5.67 29.84 -45.66
N LEU A 867 6.84 29.82 -45.02
CA LEU A 867 7.98 30.68 -45.41
C LEU A 867 8.57 30.32 -46.78
N LEU A 868 8.55 29.04 -47.16
CA LEU A 868 9.02 28.57 -48.46
C LEU A 868 8.04 28.90 -49.59
N THR A 869 6.74 28.91 -49.31
CA THR A 869 5.69 29.11 -50.32
C THR A 869 5.24 30.57 -50.43
N PHE A 870 5.47 31.40 -49.41
CA PHE A 870 5.01 32.78 -49.37
C PHE A 870 6.05 33.80 -49.86
N ASN A 871 5.69 34.59 -50.88
CA ASN A 871 6.55 35.66 -51.41
C ASN A 871 5.89 37.06 -51.34
N PRO A 872 6.04 37.80 -50.22
CA PRO A 872 5.39 39.09 -50.01
C PRO A 872 6.13 40.30 -50.59
N LYS A 873 7.16 40.10 -51.44
CA LYS A 873 8.00 41.23 -51.88
C LYS A 873 7.17 42.22 -52.69
N ASN A 874 7.13 43.48 -52.24
CA ASN A 874 6.58 44.65 -52.95
C ASN A 874 5.14 44.46 -53.45
N VAL A 875 4.25 43.94 -52.61
CA VAL A 875 2.86 43.59 -53.00
C VAL A 875 1.94 44.82 -52.97
N LEU A 876 1.86 45.51 -51.83
CA LEU A 876 0.98 46.66 -51.64
C LEU A 876 1.78 47.91 -51.26
N PRO A 877 1.43 49.10 -51.79
CA PRO A 877 2.08 50.35 -51.38
C PRO A 877 1.65 50.80 -49.98
N LYS A 878 0.50 50.35 -49.47
CA LYS A 878 -0.10 50.76 -48.19
C LYS A 878 -0.90 49.63 -47.52
N ASN A 879 -1.23 49.79 -46.23
CA ASN A 879 -2.06 48.85 -45.48
C ASN A 879 -3.53 48.87 -45.98
N PRO A 880 -4.12 47.73 -46.41
CA PRO A 880 -5.46 47.66 -46.98
C PRO A 880 -6.58 47.54 -45.92
N CYS A 881 -6.30 47.67 -44.62
CA CYS A 881 -7.33 47.50 -43.57
C CYS A 881 -8.35 48.65 -43.51
N SER A 882 -8.12 49.80 -44.17
CA SER A 882 -9.10 50.88 -44.23
C SER A 882 -9.89 50.87 -45.54
N ILE A 883 -11.17 51.27 -45.48
CA ILE A 883 -12.06 51.35 -46.65
C ILE A 883 -11.44 52.25 -47.73
N ALA A 884 -10.89 53.40 -47.34
CA ALA A 884 -10.23 54.32 -48.27
C ALA A 884 -8.99 53.70 -48.94
N ALA A 885 -8.22 52.87 -48.23
CA ALA A 885 -7.08 52.19 -48.83
C ALA A 885 -7.52 51.17 -49.87
N GLN A 886 -8.56 50.37 -49.61
CA GLN A 886 -9.12 49.43 -50.58
C GLN A 886 -9.77 50.17 -51.76
N ALA A 887 -10.56 51.22 -51.49
CA ALA A 887 -11.19 52.05 -52.49
C ALA A 887 -10.18 52.69 -53.44
N SER A 888 -9.08 53.25 -52.93
CA SER A 888 -8.02 53.82 -53.80
C SER A 888 -7.35 52.81 -54.75
N LEU A 889 -7.43 51.51 -54.44
CA LEU A 889 -6.89 50.45 -55.30
C LEU A 889 -7.88 50.03 -56.39
N VAL A 890 -9.18 50.30 -56.23
CA VAL A 890 -10.23 49.80 -57.16
C VAL A 890 -10.99 50.91 -57.87
N ALA A 891 -11.04 52.11 -57.30
CA ALA A 891 -11.68 53.29 -57.88
C ALA A 891 -11.06 53.64 -59.24
N GLY A 892 -11.88 53.78 -60.28
CA GLY A 892 -11.42 54.06 -61.65
C GLY A 892 -10.87 52.84 -62.40
N SER A 893 -11.13 51.61 -61.95
CA SER A 893 -10.78 50.38 -62.70
C SER A 893 -11.76 50.06 -63.81
N LEU A 894 -11.29 49.36 -64.85
CA LEU A 894 -12.15 48.77 -65.87
C LEU A 894 -13.06 47.71 -65.25
N MET A 895 -12.54 46.95 -64.28
CA MET A 895 -13.35 46.03 -63.47
C MET A 895 -14.58 46.72 -62.87
N MET A 896 -14.44 47.94 -62.35
CA MET A 896 -15.57 48.71 -61.80
C MET A 896 -16.47 49.29 -62.89
N ARG A 897 -15.90 49.72 -64.03
CA ARG A 897 -16.63 50.29 -65.17
C ARG A 897 -17.50 49.27 -65.90
N GLU A 898 -17.08 48.00 -65.91
CA GLU A 898 -17.81 46.88 -66.53
C GLU A 898 -18.92 46.32 -65.62
N MET A 899 -19.03 46.76 -64.36
CA MET A 899 -20.11 46.31 -63.47
C MET A 899 -21.45 46.95 -63.85
N PRO A 900 -22.55 46.17 -63.87
CA PRO A 900 -23.89 46.72 -64.05
C PRO A 900 -24.27 47.60 -62.86
N ALA A 901 -25.12 48.60 -63.10
CA ALA A 901 -25.56 49.53 -62.06
C ALA A 901 -26.22 48.82 -60.86
N GLU A 902 -26.86 47.68 -61.13
CA GLU A 902 -27.60 46.83 -60.19
C GLU A 902 -26.70 45.88 -59.37
N ALA A 903 -25.37 45.85 -59.63
CA ALA A 903 -24.45 44.94 -58.97
C ALA A 903 -24.41 45.06 -57.43
N GLN A 904 -24.83 46.21 -56.88
CA GLN A 904 -24.96 46.44 -55.45
C GLN A 904 -26.11 45.63 -54.81
N CYS A 905 -27.08 45.18 -55.60
CA CYS A 905 -28.30 44.51 -55.13
C CYS A 905 -28.38 43.01 -55.53
N MET A 906 -27.43 42.50 -56.34
CA MET A 906 -27.38 41.11 -56.79
C MET A 906 -26.98 40.11 -55.69
N GLY A 907 -27.66 38.98 -55.58
CA GLY A 907 -27.30 37.93 -54.61
C GLY A 907 -25.89 37.36 -54.82
N ASP A 908 -25.32 36.68 -53.80
CA ASP A 908 -23.95 36.14 -53.83
C ASP A 908 -23.63 35.30 -55.09
N LYS A 909 -24.53 34.40 -55.50
CA LYS A 909 -24.30 33.55 -56.68
C LYS A 909 -24.32 34.34 -57.99
N GLU A 910 -25.24 35.30 -58.11
CA GLU A 910 -25.38 36.12 -59.31
C GLU A 910 -24.21 37.09 -59.45
N PHE A 911 -23.80 37.69 -58.33
CA PHE A 911 -22.66 38.59 -58.29
C PHE A 911 -21.35 37.85 -58.61
N ASP A 912 -21.12 36.66 -58.02
CA ASP A 912 -19.93 35.87 -58.30
C ASP A 912 -19.84 35.48 -59.79
N ALA A 913 -20.98 35.20 -60.43
CA ALA A 913 -21.06 34.85 -61.84
C ALA A 913 -20.63 35.98 -62.79
N LEU A 914 -20.74 37.26 -62.37
CA LEU A 914 -20.25 38.40 -63.17
C LEU A 914 -18.74 38.33 -63.41
N PHE A 915 -18.00 37.70 -62.51
CA PHE A 915 -16.54 37.63 -62.55
C PHE A 915 -16.03 36.25 -63.01
N ASP A 916 -16.92 35.31 -63.34
CA ASP A 916 -16.55 33.98 -63.81
C ASP A 916 -15.80 34.05 -65.14
N GLY A 917 -14.67 33.34 -65.23
CA GLY A 917 -13.76 33.38 -66.39
C GLY A 917 -12.85 34.61 -66.45
N GLY A 918 -13.16 35.69 -65.71
CA GLY A 918 -12.37 36.91 -65.64
C GLY A 918 -10.99 36.72 -64.99
N ARG A 919 -10.03 37.53 -65.43
CA ARG A 919 -8.66 37.56 -64.91
C ARG A 919 -8.32 38.95 -64.43
N TYR A 920 -7.67 39.02 -63.27
CA TYR A 920 -7.40 40.28 -62.60
C TYR A 920 -5.93 40.37 -62.20
N ALA A 921 -5.40 41.58 -62.22
CA ALA A 921 -4.03 41.87 -61.84
C ALA A 921 -3.95 43.14 -60.97
N LEU A 922 -2.96 43.20 -60.08
CA LEU A 922 -2.61 44.39 -59.31
C LEU A 922 -1.31 44.98 -59.88
N GLY A 923 -1.36 46.23 -60.33
CA GLY A 923 -0.19 46.89 -60.92
C GLY A 923 -0.50 48.29 -61.47
N TRP A 924 0.46 48.84 -62.22
CA TRP A 924 0.24 50.05 -63.00
C TRP A 924 -0.50 49.69 -64.29
N SER A 925 -1.63 50.35 -64.53
CA SER A 925 -2.41 50.31 -65.77
C SER A 925 -2.29 51.64 -66.51
N GLU A 926 -2.24 51.60 -67.84
CA GLU A 926 -2.30 52.77 -68.71
C GLU A 926 -3.76 52.96 -69.15
N ASP A 927 -4.43 53.96 -68.59
CA ASP A 927 -5.76 54.36 -69.04
C ASP A 927 -5.68 55.07 -70.39
N GLY A 928 -6.72 54.96 -71.23
CA GLY A 928 -6.84 55.67 -72.51
C GLY A 928 -6.76 57.21 -72.43
N ASP A 929 -6.72 57.79 -71.22
CA ASP A 929 -6.56 59.22 -70.92
C ASP A 929 -5.11 59.65 -70.58
N GLY A 930 -4.13 58.75 -70.69
CA GLY A 930 -2.71 59.08 -70.54
C GLY A 930 -2.23 59.35 -69.11
N ARG A 931 -3.02 59.07 -68.07
CA ARG A 931 -2.62 59.12 -66.65
C ARG A 931 -2.49 57.70 -66.10
N GLY A 932 -1.28 57.28 -65.72
CA GLY A 932 -1.06 55.95 -65.14
C GLY A 932 -1.70 55.80 -63.76
N ARG A 933 -2.38 54.66 -63.53
CA ARG A 933 -3.06 54.33 -62.27
C ARG A 933 -2.50 53.03 -61.67
N PHE A 934 -2.22 53.04 -60.37
CA PHE A 934 -1.84 51.83 -59.63
C PHE A 934 -3.06 51.23 -58.93
N GLY A 935 -3.46 50.02 -59.28
CA GLY A 935 -4.67 49.42 -58.70
C GLY A 935 -4.93 48.00 -59.17
N VAL A 936 -6.04 47.45 -58.70
CA VAL A 936 -6.62 46.19 -59.19
C VAL A 936 -7.39 46.49 -60.46
N ASP A 937 -7.09 45.76 -61.53
CA ASP A 937 -7.78 45.89 -62.81
C ASP A 937 -7.93 44.57 -63.57
N THR A 938 -8.73 44.58 -64.63
CA THR A 938 -8.86 43.44 -65.56
C THR A 938 -7.54 43.21 -66.30
N ASP A 939 -7.06 41.97 -66.32
CA ASP A 939 -5.82 41.61 -67.01
C ASP A 939 -6.10 41.35 -68.49
N MET A 940 -5.88 42.36 -69.33
CA MET A 940 -6.06 42.26 -70.79
C MET A 940 -4.92 41.54 -71.51
N THR A 941 -3.87 41.09 -70.81
CA THR A 941 -2.73 40.46 -71.49
C THR A 941 -3.06 39.02 -71.94
N PRO A 942 -2.88 38.66 -73.23
CA PRO A 942 -3.20 37.32 -73.71
C PRO A 942 -2.31 36.27 -73.03
N LYS A 943 -2.91 35.11 -72.72
CA LYS A 943 -2.24 33.94 -72.12
C LYS A 943 -1.04 33.53 -72.98
N LYS A 944 0.18 33.90 -72.60
CA LYS A 944 1.36 33.18 -73.10
C LYS A 944 1.30 31.77 -72.52
N GLU A 945 0.90 30.80 -73.34
CA GLU A 945 1.08 29.39 -73.02
C GLU A 945 2.57 29.14 -72.78
N LYS A 946 2.95 29.04 -71.51
CA LYS A 946 4.23 28.44 -71.15
C LYS A 946 4.09 26.95 -71.46
N GLY A 947 4.67 26.57 -72.60
CA GLY A 947 4.88 25.19 -73.00
C GLY A 947 5.42 24.35 -71.85
N GLY A 948 4.98 23.09 -71.86
CA GLY A 948 5.16 22.12 -70.79
C GLY A 948 6.56 22.02 -70.23
N TRP A 949 6.60 21.81 -68.92
CA TRP A 949 7.76 21.33 -68.19
C TRP A 949 8.22 19.98 -68.73
N LEU A 950 9.35 19.94 -69.44
CA LEU A 950 10.26 18.79 -69.46
C LEU A 950 11.60 19.20 -70.07
N ARG A 951 12.48 19.79 -69.25
CA ARG A 951 13.94 19.56 -69.31
C ARG A 951 14.65 20.28 -68.17
N TRP A 952 15.08 19.50 -67.19
CA TRP A 952 16.21 19.85 -66.35
C TRP A 952 17.44 19.08 -66.82
N ARG A 953 18.58 19.79 -66.79
CA ARG A 953 19.96 19.31 -66.63
C ARG A 953 20.77 18.98 -67.90
N LYS A 954 21.66 19.91 -68.27
CA LYS A 954 23.11 19.77 -68.03
C LYS A 954 23.80 21.12 -68.21
N SER A 955 24.48 21.57 -67.15
CA SER A 955 25.60 22.51 -67.23
C SER A 955 26.85 21.76 -67.71
N ASN A 956 27.57 22.34 -68.66
CA ASN A 956 29.04 22.39 -68.75
C ASN A 956 29.40 23.12 -70.06
N GLU A 957 29.60 24.43 -69.97
CA GLU A 957 30.81 25.19 -70.35
C GLU A 957 30.55 26.70 -70.16
#